data_AF-A0A1F5WAZ3-F1
#
_entry.id   AF-A0A1F5WAZ3-F1
#
_cell.length_a   1.000
_cell.length_b   1.000
_cell.length_c   1.000
_cell.angle_alpha   90.00
_cell.angle_beta   90.00
_cell.angle_gamma   90.00
#
_symmetry.space_group_name_H-M   'P 1'
#
loop_
_entity.id
_entity.type
_entity.pdbx_description
1 polymer ?
#
loop_
_entity_poly.entity_id
_entity_poly.type
_entity_poly.pdbx_seq_one_letter_code
_entity_poly.pdbx_strand_id
1 'polypeptide(L)'
;MEHEFLKEKYGLHKSSEVEKAAERTKQRTGEKVPQNPDARIQNYLDRLERLALDPEKKQERKMFGDEPRPRALSLLREMVMNKYVRPHKEKMAEGAARVEERAAREMGIETRYGEQELEQRGEIAVEDLEKSLDNWIAYLSDANEPYPVWFRYYAFRNVLDLGDYDKDKGEFTKRSQGSTRLFPDIDRGALAYVEQIIEAAKDPTMLERLRRAQEATGTPRDQLLTKEKAGEFAKLSFAKQYVEGIKAAGEITPEMREETRGRWVKYGKGTEPTALWASLQNKGTAWCTKGFATAETQLKGGDFYVYYTHDRQGRPTIPRIAIRMQEEAIGEVRGIADNNQNLEGNMAAIAEEKMKDLPGAERYKKASADMKTLTTIEKKTSRGENLNKDDLVFLYEINAPIEGFGYQCDPRIAELRGQRNPEEDMPIVFECGKEQIAHTIGEIKQGTKAYVGPLVPGIFDKIQEYDIEHVYTSFPEGKIRKETIEIGGKNVKTLIKEMQEKKINVSDYAMDMLKSKDFKVLKETEDAILIRLKVGDLGFPKGKHPTTDEVYKRIEELGLELCPAETGPRCRLKYLNKSMGDWFWIGMKQITDRDGYPDVFFLERGESVLWLDGYWAEPSFGWNPDDEFVFRLRKLKNLKT
;
A
#
# COMPACT_ATOMS: atom_id res chain seq x y z
N MET A 1 43.74 9.57 28.16
CA MET A 1 43.41 8.80 26.94
C MET A 1 42.05 9.22 26.39
N GLU A 2 40.98 9.12 27.18
CA GLU A 2 39.60 9.51 26.82
C GLU A 2 39.45 11.01 26.52
N HIS A 3 40.13 11.86 27.31
CA HIS A 3 40.14 13.32 27.09
C HIS A 3 40.80 13.72 25.77
N GLU A 4 41.82 12.97 25.35
CA GLU A 4 42.55 13.25 24.12
C GLU A 4 41.65 13.02 22.90
N PHE A 5 40.85 11.94 22.91
CA PHE A 5 39.87 11.70 21.85
C PHE A 5 38.85 12.86 21.72
N LEU A 6 38.23 13.28 22.83
CA LEU A 6 37.25 14.39 22.81
C LEU A 6 37.90 15.74 22.45
N LYS A 7 39.16 15.94 22.85
CA LYS A 7 39.98 17.10 22.47
C LYS A 7 40.25 17.13 20.97
N GLU A 8 40.73 16.03 20.40
CA GLU A 8 41.04 15.90 18.97
C GLU A 8 39.77 16.01 18.12
N LYS A 9 38.69 15.36 18.54
CA LYS A 9 37.44 15.29 17.76
C LYS A 9 36.67 16.60 17.72
N TYR A 10 36.60 17.32 18.84
CA TYR A 10 35.72 18.49 18.99
C TYR A 10 36.41 19.76 19.46
N GLY A 11 37.70 19.70 19.81
CA GLY A 11 38.32 20.79 20.55
C GLY A 11 37.64 21.01 21.91
N LEU A 12 37.08 19.96 22.53
CA LEU A 12 36.10 20.08 23.61
C LEU A 12 36.55 20.97 24.78
N HIS A 13 37.83 20.91 25.15
CA HIS A 13 38.45 21.79 26.16
C HIS A 13 38.24 23.31 25.97
N LYS A 14 37.93 23.77 24.75
CA LYS A 14 37.67 25.18 24.42
C LYS A 14 36.17 25.51 24.25
N SER A 15 35.28 24.53 24.43
CA SER A 15 33.87 24.73 24.19
C SER A 15 33.21 25.53 25.31
N SER A 16 32.11 26.22 24.97
CA SER A 16 31.38 27.05 25.92
C SER A 16 30.83 26.24 27.11
N GLU A 17 30.47 24.98 26.89
CA GLU A 17 29.94 24.09 27.90
C GLU A 17 31.00 23.62 28.91
N VAL A 18 32.25 23.43 28.46
CA VAL A 18 33.38 23.13 29.34
C VAL A 18 33.77 24.36 30.17
N GLU A 19 33.79 25.56 29.55
CA GLU A 19 34.05 26.82 30.28
C GLU A 19 33.01 27.05 31.39
N LYS A 20 31.72 26.94 31.05
CA LYS A 20 30.63 27.06 32.03
C LYS A 20 30.72 26.01 33.13
N ALA A 21 31.20 24.81 32.84
CA ALA A 21 31.39 23.78 33.86
C ALA A 21 32.54 24.13 34.81
N ALA A 22 33.64 24.69 34.31
CA ALA A 22 34.75 25.16 35.14
C ALA A 22 34.33 26.34 36.04
N GLU A 23 33.60 27.32 35.49
CA GLU A 23 33.03 28.44 36.25
C GLU A 23 32.12 27.96 37.39
N ARG A 24 31.23 27.01 37.11
CA ARG A 24 30.34 26.42 38.11
C ARG A 24 31.09 25.65 39.20
N THR A 25 32.14 24.92 38.84
CA THR A 25 32.99 24.24 39.84
C THR A 25 33.67 25.26 40.75
N LYS A 26 34.20 26.35 40.20
CA LYS A 26 34.77 27.46 40.98
C LYS A 26 33.75 28.10 41.91
N GLN A 27 32.54 28.35 41.43
CA GLN A 27 31.45 28.90 42.27
C GLN A 27 31.05 27.96 43.42
N ARG A 28 31.05 26.63 43.17
CA ARG A 28 30.63 25.65 44.17
C ARG A 28 31.73 25.32 45.20
N THR A 29 32.97 25.22 44.75
CA THR A 29 34.09 24.70 45.57
C THR A 29 35.06 25.79 46.04
N GLY A 30 35.00 26.98 45.44
CA GLY A 30 35.99 28.05 45.63
C GLY A 30 37.28 27.86 44.82
N GLU A 31 37.54 26.66 44.29
CA GLU A 31 38.78 26.31 43.60
C GLU A 31 38.68 26.50 42.08
N LYS A 32 39.77 27.01 41.47
CA LYS A 32 39.85 27.14 40.01
C LYS A 32 40.25 25.80 39.40
N VAL A 33 39.48 25.33 38.42
CA VAL A 33 39.86 24.19 37.58
C VAL A 33 41.13 24.53 36.79
N PRO A 34 42.16 23.66 36.76
CA PRO A 34 43.37 23.87 35.97
C PRO A 34 43.05 24.12 34.49
N GLN A 35 43.85 24.97 33.84
CA GLN A 35 43.62 25.37 32.44
C GLN A 35 44.05 24.31 31.40
N ASN A 36 44.72 23.24 31.81
CA ASN A 36 45.14 22.20 30.88
C ASN A 36 43.92 21.44 30.31
N PRO A 37 43.97 20.97 29.04
CA PRO A 37 42.82 20.37 28.38
C PRO A 37 42.18 19.21 29.13
N ASP A 38 42.99 18.32 29.70
CA ASP A 38 42.52 17.08 30.34
C ASP A 38 41.72 17.38 31.61
N ALA A 39 42.23 18.25 32.48
CA ALA A 39 41.51 18.67 33.70
C ALA A 39 40.20 19.39 33.39
N ARG A 40 40.18 20.20 32.32
CA ARG A 40 38.97 20.90 31.88
C ARG A 40 37.90 19.93 31.36
N ILE A 41 38.30 18.96 30.53
CA ILE A 41 37.40 17.94 30.00
C ILE A 41 36.90 17.02 31.12
N GLN A 42 37.77 16.53 32.00
CA GLN A 42 37.37 15.69 33.14
C GLN A 42 36.34 16.40 34.02
N ASN A 43 36.60 17.66 34.41
CA ASN A 43 35.65 18.42 35.23
C ASN A 43 34.27 18.56 34.55
N TYR A 44 34.23 18.64 33.22
CA TYR A 44 32.98 18.63 32.47
C TYR A 44 32.31 17.25 32.47
N LEU A 45 33.06 16.16 32.26
CA LEU A 45 32.53 14.79 32.33
C LEU A 45 32.00 14.47 33.74
N ASP A 46 32.71 14.83 34.81
CA ASP A 46 32.25 14.66 36.20
C ASP A 46 30.95 15.43 36.48
N ARG A 47 30.78 16.57 35.81
CA ARG A 47 29.52 17.32 35.87
C ARG A 47 28.41 16.58 35.12
N LEU A 48 28.69 16.03 33.94
CA LEU A 48 27.71 15.24 33.20
C LEU A 48 27.30 13.98 33.97
N GLU A 49 28.25 13.26 34.58
CA GLU A 49 28.00 12.08 35.39
C GLU A 49 27.05 12.38 36.56
N ARG A 50 27.34 13.44 37.32
CA ARG A 50 26.46 13.88 38.42
C ARG A 50 25.07 14.28 37.96
N LEU A 51 24.94 14.81 36.75
CA LEU A 51 23.65 15.23 36.19
C LEU A 51 22.86 14.04 35.64
N ALA A 52 23.50 13.18 34.85
CA ALA A 52 22.85 12.12 34.10
C ALA A 52 22.70 10.81 34.89
N LEU A 53 23.73 10.40 35.64
CA LEU A 53 23.73 9.18 36.44
C LEU A 53 23.35 9.46 37.90
N ASP A 54 23.72 10.64 38.42
CA ASP A 54 23.45 11.08 39.80
C ASP A 54 23.78 9.98 40.84
N PRO A 55 25.04 9.50 40.89
CA PRO A 55 25.43 8.36 41.74
C PRO A 55 25.21 8.65 43.23
N GLU A 56 25.35 9.91 43.63
CA GLU A 56 25.11 10.37 45.01
C GLU A 56 23.62 10.58 45.34
N LYS A 57 22.73 10.37 44.36
CA LYS A 57 21.26 10.52 44.47
C LYS A 57 20.82 11.87 45.05
N LYS A 58 21.48 12.96 44.64
CA LYS A 58 21.23 14.31 45.18
C LYS A 58 20.13 15.06 44.44
N GLN A 59 19.72 14.59 43.26
CA GLN A 59 18.67 15.25 42.49
C GLN A 59 17.28 14.72 42.84
N GLU A 60 16.30 15.60 42.77
CA GLU A 60 14.88 15.21 42.66
C GLU A 60 14.71 14.24 41.48
N ARG A 61 13.90 13.20 41.67
CA ARG A 61 13.59 12.22 40.62
C ARG A 61 12.28 12.59 39.93
N LYS A 62 12.28 12.57 38.61
CA LYS A 62 11.09 12.73 37.76
C LYS A 62 10.82 11.44 37.02
N MET A 63 9.54 11.14 36.80
CA MET A 63 9.15 9.98 36.00
C MET A 63 9.61 10.16 34.56
N PHE A 64 10.22 9.13 34.00
CA PHE A 64 10.71 9.08 32.63
C PHE A 64 10.31 7.71 32.06
N GLY A 65 9.16 7.65 31.38
CA GLY A 65 8.43 6.40 31.22
C GLY A 65 7.94 5.88 32.58
N ASP A 66 8.16 4.61 32.86
CA ASP A 66 7.73 3.95 34.11
C ASP A 66 8.80 4.01 35.23
N GLU A 67 9.93 4.68 35.01
CA GLU A 67 11.05 4.72 35.95
C GLU A 67 11.39 6.14 36.45
N PRO A 68 11.70 6.31 37.74
CA PRO A 68 12.15 7.59 38.29
C PRO A 68 13.62 7.87 37.93
N ARG A 69 13.87 8.96 37.20
CA ARG A 69 15.19 9.38 36.70
C ARG A 69 15.59 10.77 37.23
N PRO A 70 16.89 11.13 37.28
CA PRO A 70 17.30 12.43 37.82
C PRO A 70 16.73 13.61 37.01
N ARG A 71 16.25 14.66 37.70
CA ARG A 71 15.58 15.83 37.10
C ARG A 71 16.34 16.46 35.92
N ALA A 72 17.67 16.44 35.94
CA ALA A 72 18.47 16.98 34.83
C ALA A 72 18.18 16.31 33.48
N LEU A 73 17.79 15.03 33.45
CA LEU A 73 17.43 14.34 32.20
C LEU A 73 16.13 14.88 31.59
N SER A 74 15.13 15.20 32.41
CA SER A 74 13.92 15.88 31.92
C SER A 74 14.25 17.25 31.34
N LEU A 75 15.17 18.01 31.95
CA LEU A 75 15.60 19.31 31.41
C LEU A 75 16.39 19.15 30.10
N LEU A 76 17.20 18.10 29.97
CA LEU A 76 17.91 17.76 28.74
C LEU A 76 16.94 17.43 27.61
N ARG A 77 15.96 16.56 27.87
CA ARG A 77 14.87 16.21 26.95
C ARG A 77 14.16 17.47 26.45
N GLU A 78 13.70 18.33 27.37
CA GLU A 78 13.02 19.59 27.03
C GLU A 78 13.90 20.52 26.19
N MET A 79 15.20 20.62 26.51
CA MET A 79 16.13 21.43 25.73
C MET A 79 16.29 20.89 24.30
N VAL A 80 16.38 19.58 24.11
CA VAL A 80 16.49 18.96 22.78
C VAL A 80 15.19 19.14 22.00
N MET A 81 14.04 18.84 22.61
CA MET A 81 12.72 18.97 21.97
C MET A 81 12.42 20.41 21.56
N ASN A 82 12.67 21.38 22.43
CA ASN A 82 12.43 22.80 22.16
C ASN A 82 13.42 23.40 21.17
N LYS A 83 14.60 22.79 20.97
CA LYS A 83 15.59 23.27 20.01
C LYS A 83 15.36 22.69 18.62
N TYR A 84 15.02 21.42 18.52
CA TYR A 84 15.08 20.68 17.25
C TYR A 84 13.74 20.16 16.72
N VAL A 85 12.74 20.00 17.59
CA VAL A 85 11.50 19.28 17.24
C VAL A 85 10.30 20.22 17.27
N ARG A 86 9.91 20.71 18.46
CA ARG A 86 8.67 21.47 18.68
C ARG A 86 8.54 22.75 17.83
N PRO A 87 9.60 23.58 17.63
CA PRO A 87 9.50 24.76 16.76
C PRO A 87 9.26 24.45 15.28
N HIS A 88 9.38 23.20 14.86
CA HIS A 88 9.24 22.77 13.48
C HIS A 88 8.06 21.81 13.27
N LYS A 89 7.12 21.74 14.23
CA LYS A 89 5.92 20.88 14.20
C LYS A 89 5.16 20.99 12.88
N GLU A 90 4.85 22.20 12.42
CA GLU A 90 4.09 22.44 11.18
C GLU A 90 4.84 21.88 9.95
N LYS A 91 6.13 22.21 9.84
CA LYS A 91 6.98 21.72 8.75
C LYS A 91 7.12 20.18 8.75
N MET A 92 7.14 19.57 9.93
CA MET A 92 7.12 18.11 10.07
C MET A 92 5.78 17.52 9.62
N ALA A 93 4.67 18.13 10.04
CA ALA A 93 3.33 17.70 9.63
C ALA A 93 3.18 17.73 8.10
N GLU A 94 3.58 18.83 7.46
CA GLU A 94 3.57 18.96 6.00
C GLU A 94 4.47 17.90 5.33
N GLY A 95 5.65 17.65 5.89
CA GLY A 95 6.58 16.65 5.38
C GLY A 95 6.03 15.23 5.45
N ALA A 96 5.44 14.85 6.58
CA ALA A 96 4.78 13.55 6.76
C ALA A 96 3.57 13.41 5.84
N ALA A 97 2.72 14.44 5.79
CA ALA A 97 1.55 14.49 4.93
C ALA A 97 1.91 14.26 3.47
N ARG A 98 2.92 14.95 2.92
CA ARG A 98 3.32 14.76 1.51
C ARG A 98 3.79 13.33 1.20
N VAL A 99 4.51 12.70 2.12
CA VAL A 99 4.98 11.30 1.93
C VAL A 99 3.79 10.35 1.94
N GLU A 100 2.84 10.56 2.85
CA GLU A 100 1.65 9.73 2.97
C GLU A 100 0.65 9.97 1.84
N GLU A 101 0.41 11.22 1.43
CA GLU A 101 -0.40 11.57 0.26
C GLU A 101 0.15 10.90 -1.00
N ARG A 102 1.49 10.89 -1.15
CA ARG A 102 2.14 10.18 -2.27
C ARG A 102 1.90 8.67 -2.19
N ALA A 103 2.10 8.05 -1.03
CA ALA A 103 1.87 6.62 -0.85
C ALA A 103 0.39 6.24 -1.02
N ALA A 104 -0.52 7.06 -0.50
CA ALA A 104 -1.96 6.91 -0.64
C ALA A 104 -2.38 7.02 -2.12
N ARG A 105 -1.85 8.01 -2.84
CA ARG A 105 -2.06 8.16 -4.28
C ARG A 105 -1.57 6.95 -5.06
N GLU A 106 -0.39 6.41 -4.74
CA GLU A 106 0.12 5.18 -5.38
C GLU A 106 -0.80 3.97 -5.11
N MET A 107 -1.49 3.96 -3.97
CA MET A 107 -2.54 2.99 -3.59
C MET A 107 -3.95 3.33 -4.11
N GLY A 108 -4.11 4.40 -4.90
CA GLY A 108 -5.42 4.84 -5.40
C GLY A 108 -6.38 5.33 -4.31
N ILE A 109 -5.82 5.82 -3.21
CA ILE A 109 -6.54 6.52 -2.15
C ILE A 109 -6.28 8.02 -2.35
N GLU A 110 -7.31 8.79 -2.70
CA GLU A 110 -7.20 10.25 -2.65
C GLU A 110 -7.30 10.70 -1.19
N THR A 111 -6.17 11.12 -0.62
CA THR A 111 -6.12 11.73 0.71
C THR A 111 -5.63 13.15 0.57
N ARG A 112 -6.34 14.10 1.19
CA ARG A 112 -5.88 15.48 1.37
C ARG A 112 -6.08 15.84 2.81
N TYR A 113 -5.01 16.30 3.46
CA TYR A 113 -5.10 16.66 4.87
C TYR A 113 -5.55 18.11 5.05
N GLY A 114 -6.63 18.31 5.81
CA GLY A 114 -7.04 19.64 6.26
C GLY A 114 -6.14 20.17 7.37
N GLU A 115 -6.30 21.45 7.74
CA GLU A 115 -5.47 22.09 8.79
C GLU A 115 -5.50 21.34 10.13
N GLN A 116 -6.66 20.85 10.56
CA GLN A 116 -6.82 20.09 11.81
C GLN A 116 -6.10 18.73 11.76
N GLU A 117 -6.14 18.05 10.63
CA GLU A 117 -5.49 16.74 10.46
C GLU A 117 -3.96 16.91 10.38
N LEU A 118 -3.49 17.97 9.72
CA LEU A 118 -2.09 18.35 9.73
C LEU A 118 -1.61 18.67 11.15
N GLU A 119 -2.41 19.38 11.95
CA GLU A 119 -2.06 19.65 13.33
C GLU A 119 -1.89 18.35 14.15
N GLN A 120 -2.87 17.43 14.07
CA GLN A 120 -2.80 16.12 14.73
C GLN A 120 -1.57 15.31 14.28
N ARG A 121 -1.26 15.32 12.98
CA ARG A 121 -0.06 14.66 12.43
C ARG A 121 1.22 15.25 12.98
N GLY A 122 1.27 16.57 13.11
CA GLY A 122 2.37 17.27 13.76
C GLY A 122 2.56 16.79 15.20
N GLU A 123 1.47 16.56 15.94
CA GLU A 123 1.53 16.05 17.31
C GLU A 123 2.07 14.62 17.36
N ILE A 124 1.53 13.73 16.52
CA ILE A 124 1.99 12.35 16.40
C ILE A 124 3.49 12.30 16.06
N ALA A 125 3.93 13.10 15.10
CA ALA A 125 5.33 13.15 14.70
C ALA A 125 6.25 13.70 15.81
N VAL A 126 5.78 14.69 16.57
CA VAL A 126 6.50 15.21 17.74
C VAL A 126 6.58 14.14 18.83
N GLU A 127 5.50 13.42 19.10
CA GLU A 127 5.44 12.35 20.11
C GLU A 127 6.36 11.18 19.76
N ASP A 128 6.34 10.71 18.51
CA ASP A 128 7.23 9.63 18.05
C ASP A 128 8.72 10.02 18.15
N LEU A 129 9.06 11.27 17.83
CA LEU A 129 10.41 11.81 18.05
C LEU A 129 10.75 11.91 19.53
N GLU A 130 9.80 12.32 20.36
CA GLU A 130 9.99 12.43 21.79
C GLU A 130 10.27 11.06 22.41
N LYS A 131 9.48 10.04 22.05
CA LYS A 131 9.66 8.66 22.52
C LYS A 131 10.98 8.04 22.03
N SER A 132 11.37 8.29 20.78
CA SER A 132 12.66 7.80 20.27
C SER A 132 13.85 8.48 20.95
N LEU A 133 13.75 9.77 21.30
CA LEU A 133 14.75 10.45 22.15
C LEU A 133 14.75 9.89 23.57
N ASP A 134 13.58 9.63 24.13
CA ASP A 134 13.43 9.10 25.48
C ASP A 134 14.15 7.76 25.61
N ASN A 135 14.08 6.89 24.60
CA ASN A 135 14.84 5.64 24.60
C ASN A 135 16.35 5.86 24.72
N TRP A 136 16.91 6.82 23.97
CA TRP A 136 18.35 7.15 24.06
C TRP A 136 18.74 7.71 25.42
N ILE A 137 17.92 8.60 25.98
CA ILE A 137 18.16 9.18 27.31
C ILE A 137 18.07 8.08 28.38
N ALA A 138 17.06 7.21 28.32
CA ALA A 138 16.89 6.12 29.28
C ALA A 138 18.08 5.15 29.24
N TYR A 139 18.48 4.72 28.04
CA TYR A 139 19.58 3.78 27.83
C TYR A 139 20.94 4.38 28.26
N LEU A 140 21.31 5.56 27.74
CA LEU A 140 22.60 6.19 28.05
C LEU A 140 22.66 6.80 29.46
N SER A 141 21.57 6.80 30.23
CA SER A 141 21.56 7.18 31.65
C SER A 141 21.45 6.00 32.61
N ASP A 142 21.29 4.78 32.12
CA ASP A 142 21.25 3.59 32.97
C ASP A 142 22.67 3.30 33.50
N ALA A 143 22.81 3.30 34.82
CA ALA A 143 24.08 3.03 35.51
C ALA A 143 24.55 1.57 35.36
N ASN A 144 23.67 0.65 34.95
CA ASN A 144 24.03 -0.74 34.68
C ASN A 144 24.67 -0.96 33.31
N GLU A 145 24.53 0.01 32.39
CA GLU A 145 25.20 -0.08 31.09
C GLU A 145 26.72 0.15 31.26
N PRO A 146 27.58 -0.61 30.57
CA PRO A 146 29.01 -0.66 30.87
C PRO A 146 29.81 0.55 30.35
N TYR A 147 29.14 1.52 29.72
CA TYR A 147 29.81 2.64 29.05
C TYR A 147 30.35 3.69 30.03
N PRO A 148 31.59 4.18 29.83
CA PRO A 148 32.14 5.33 30.52
C PRO A 148 31.46 6.63 30.05
N VAL A 149 31.56 7.67 30.88
CA VAL A 149 30.86 8.94 30.68
C VAL A 149 31.26 9.63 29.37
N TRP A 150 32.53 9.54 28.97
CA TRP A 150 33.01 10.12 27.71
C TRP A 150 32.30 9.49 26.49
N PHE A 151 32.06 8.18 26.52
CA PHE A 151 31.42 7.48 25.41
C PHE A 151 29.92 7.74 25.38
N ARG A 152 29.25 7.76 26.55
CA ARG A 152 27.83 8.20 26.65
C ARG A 152 27.65 9.60 26.08
N TYR A 153 28.56 10.52 26.42
CA TYR A 153 28.58 11.87 25.84
C TYR A 153 28.79 11.85 24.33
N TYR A 154 29.77 11.07 23.85
CA TYR A 154 30.07 10.94 22.43
C TYR A 154 28.86 10.41 21.64
N ALA A 155 28.27 9.29 22.05
CA ALA A 155 27.12 8.69 21.40
C ALA A 155 25.92 9.65 21.39
N PHE A 156 25.54 10.20 22.56
CA PHE A 156 24.39 11.09 22.66
C PHE A 156 24.57 12.37 21.83
N ARG A 157 25.75 12.99 21.87
CA ARG A 157 26.02 14.22 21.10
C ARG A 157 25.79 14.01 19.60
N ASN A 158 26.30 12.90 19.05
CA ASN A 158 26.21 12.66 17.62
C ASN A 158 24.84 12.14 17.19
N VAL A 159 24.16 11.35 18.01
CA VAL A 159 22.84 10.80 17.64
C VAL A 159 21.79 11.89 17.44
N LEU A 160 21.96 13.04 18.10
CA LEU A 160 21.09 14.20 17.91
C LEU A 160 21.09 14.72 16.47
N ASP A 161 22.18 14.53 15.73
CA ASP A 161 22.31 14.98 14.34
C ASP A 161 21.93 13.89 13.32
N LEU A 162 21.62 12.68 13.78
CA LEU A 162 21.24 11.53 12.95
C LEU A 162 19.73 11.34 12.90
N GLY A 163 19.22 11.05 11.70
CA GLY A 163 17.91 10.46 11.45
C GLY A 163 18.01 8.93 11.40
N ASP A 164 16.97 8.28 10.87
CA ASP A 164 16.94 6.83 10.73
C ASP A 164 17.98 6.30 9.71
N TYR A 165 18.30 5.02 9.85
CA TYR A 165 19.24 4.30 8.98
C TYR A 165 18.57 3.96 7.64
N ASP A 166 19.15 4.45 6.55
CA ASP A 166 18.75 4.14 5.18
C ASP A 166 19.50 2.88 4.72
N LYS A 167 18.78 1.75 4.62
CA LYS A 167 19.36 0.45 4.30
C LYS A 167 19.86 0.35 2.86
N ASP A 168 19.15 0.96 1.92
CA ASP A 168 19.51 0.92 0.49
C ASP A 168 20.84 1.63 0.25
N LYS A 169 21.10 2.70 1.02
CA LYS A 169 22.36 3.46 0.96
C LYS A 169 23.41 2.99 1.94
N GLY A 170 23.03 2.23 2.97
CA GLY A 170 23.91 1.81 4.05
C GLY A 170 24.45 3.00 4.87
N GLU A 171 23.64 4.04 5.06
CA GLU A 171 24.04 5.25 5.81
C GLU A 171 22.90 5.83 6.64
N PHE A 172 23.24 6.53 7.73
CA PHE A 172 22.27 7.32 8.47
C PHE A 172 21.91 8.59 7.72
N THR A 173 20.62 8.90 7.69
CA THR A 173 20.19 10.20 7.20
C THR A 173 20.58 11.31 8.18
N LYS A 174 20.74 12.52 7.65
CA LYS A 174 21.04 13.70 8.47
C LYS A 174 19.74 14.32 8.98
N ARG A 175 19.75 14.76 10.23
CA ARG A 175 18.62 15.51 10.79
C ARG A 175 18.66 16.96 10.29
N SER A 176 17.56 17.40 9.69
CA SER A 176 17.31 18.80 9.32
C SER A 176 16.17 19.38 10.15
N GLN A 177 16.07 20.71 10.20
CA GLN A 177 14.90 21.38 10.78
C GLN A 177 13.61 20.93 10.10
N GLY A 178 12.69 20.37 10.89
CA GLY A 178 11.41 19.83 10.41
C GLY A 178 11.46 18.37 9.94
N SER A 179 12.51 17.61 10.30
CA SER A 179 12.59 16.18 9.96
C SER A 179 11.63 15.34 10.82
N THR A 180 10.83 14.50 10.17
CA THR A 180 9.96 13.49 10.81
C THR A 180 10.67 12.18 11.09
N ARG A 181 11.95 12.06 10.69
CA ARG A 181 12.74 10.84 10.85
C ARG A 181 13.13 10.65 12.30
N LEU A 182 12.82 9.47 12.86
CA LEU A 182 13.13 9.12 14.25
C LEU A 182 14.63 9.20 14.54
N PHE A 183 14.99 9.30 15.82
CA PHE A 183 16.39 9.04 16.20
C PHE A 183 16.74 7.59 15.83
N PRO A 184 17.99 7.29 15.42
CA PRO A 184 18.45 5.93 15.18
C PRO A 184 18.02 4.95 16.27
N ASP A 185 17.73 3.70 15.90
CA ASP A 185 17.49 2.66 16.90
C ASP A 185 18.77 2.40 17.73
N ILE A 186 18.63 1.91 18.95
CA ILE A 186 19.74 1.62 19.87
C ILE A 186 20.21 0.17 19.65
N ASP A 187 21.30 0.02 18.92
CA ASP A 187 22.02 -1.23 18.80
C ASP A 187 23.15 -1.28 19.85
N ARG A 188 22.92 -2.07 20.89
CA ARG A 188 23.86 -2.23 22.01
C ARG A 188 25.17 -2.86 21.56
N GLY A 189 25.12 -3.81 20.62
CA GLY A 189 26.29 -4.49 20.09
C GLY A 189 27.13 -3.54 19.24
N ALA A 190 26.47 -2.73 18.41
CA ALA A 190 27.13 -1.72 17.60
C ALA A 190 27.78 -0.63 18.46
N LEU A 191 27.11 -0.15 19.51
CA LEU A 191 27.69 0.83 20.44
C LEU A 191 28.90 0.27 21.19
N ALA A 192 28.81 -0.95 21.71
CA ALA A 192 29.94 -1.64 22.33
C ALA A 192 31.10 -1.81 21.34
N TYR A 193 30.82 -2.22 20.09
CA TYR A 193 31.84 -2.32 19.05
C TYR A 193 32.52 -0.97 18.80
N VAL A 194 31.75 0.12 18.63
CA VAL A 194 32.28 1.46 18.37
C VAL A 194 33.20 1.91 19.51
N GLU A 195 32.75 1.78 20.77
CA GLU A 195 33.54 2.11 21.94
C GLU A 195 34.87 1.33 21.96
N GLN A 196 34.77 0.00 21.86
CA GLN A 196 35.91 -0.91 22.00
C GLN A 196 36.98 -0.68 20.93
N ILE A 197 36.59 -0.40 19.69
CA ILE A 197 37.54 -0.10 18.60
C ILE A 197 38.19 1.27 18.80
N ILE A 198 37.44 2.28 19.26
CA ILE A 198 38.00 3.61 19.59
C ILE A 198 39.02 3.48 20.73
N GLU A 199 38.72 2.69 21.76
CA GLU A 199 39.66 2.41 22.85
C GLU A 199 40.92 1.69 22.35
N ALA A 200 40.75 0.65 21.53
CA ALA A 200 41.87 -0.11 20.95
C ALA A 200 42.80 0.74 20.08
N ALA A 201 42.34 1.88 19.55
CA ALA A 201 43.19 2.82 18.81
C ALA A 201 44.27 3.48 19.70
N LYS A 202 44.03 3.56 21.01
CA LYS A 202 44.88 4.27 21.97
C LYS A 202 45.39 3.37 23.12
N ASP A 203 44.69 2.30 23.46
CA ASP A 203 45.11 1.30 24.45
C ASP A 203 45.60 -0.01 23.78
N PRO A 204 46.92 -0.30 23.85
CA PRO A 204 47.48 -1.55 23.34
C PRO A 204 46.92 -2.81 24.02
N THR A 205 46.51 -2.72 25.29
CA THR A 205 45.96 -3.85 26.04
C THR A 205 44.60 -4.24 25.51
N MET A 206 43.75 -3.24 25.25
CA MET A 206 42.44 -3.43 24.64
C MET A 206 42.55 -3.97 23.21
N LEU A 207 43.49 -3.45 22.41
CA LEU A 207 43.77 -3.96 21.06
C LEU A 207 44.14 -5.44 21.06
N GLU A 208 45.05 -5.85 21.95
CA GLU A 208 45.46 -7.25 22.08
C GLU A 208 44.30 -8.16 22.53
N ARG A 209 43.46 -7.67 23.46
CA ARG A 209 42.26 -8.39 23.91
C ARG A 209 41.29 -8.66 22.77
N LEU A 210 40.99 -7.64 21.94
CA LEU A 210 40.10 -7.78 20.79
C LEU A 210 40.69 -8.71 19.73
N ARG A 211 42.00 -8.62 19.45
CA ARG A 211 42.68 -9.51 18.49
C ARG A 211 42.57 -10.97 18.89
N ARG A 212 42.82 -11.30 20.17
CA ARG A 212 42.67 -12.67 20.68
C ARG A 212 41.24 -13.18 20.56
N ALA A 213 40.25 -12.32 20.80
CA ALA A 213 38.85 -12.68 20.61
C ALA A 213 38.55 -12.98 19.13
N GLN A 214 39.03 -12.16 18.19
CA GLN A 214 38.89 -12.38 16.75
C GLN A 214 39.56 -13.68 16.29
N GLU A 215 40.77 -13.97 16.78
CA GLU A 215 41.50 -15.21 16.51
C GLU A 215 40.74 -16.44 17.04
N ALA A 216 40.19 -16.37 18.25
CA ALA A 216 39.38 -17.45 18.83
C ALA A 216 38.08 -17.70 18.05
N THR A 217 37.53 -16.68 17.38
CA THR A 217 36.36 -16.80 16.49
C THR A 217 36.70 -17.17 15.05
N GLY A 218 37.98 -17.43 14.73
CA GLY A 218 38.41 -17.87 13.40
C GLY A 218 38.49 -16.76 12.35
N THR A 219 38.59 -15.49 12.76
CA THR A 219 38.78 -14.37 11.82
C THR A 219 40.11 -14.53 11.05
N PRO A 220 40.12 -14.43 9.70
CA PRO A 220 41.34 -14.50 8.90
C PRO A 220 42.41 -13.48 9.35
N ARG A 221 43.69 -13.86 9.27
CA ARG A 221 44.81 -13.05 9.78
C ARG A 221 44.89 -11.64 9.17
N ASP A 222 44.56 -11.52 7.89
CA ASP A 222 44.49 -10.25 7.14
C ASP A 222 43.31 -9.36 7.57
N GLN A 223 42.29 -9.95 8.21
CA GLN A 223 41.10 -9.27 8.71
C GLN A 223 41.19 -8.88 10.19
N LEU A 224 42.20 -9.35 10.92
CA LEU A 224 42.43 -8.96 12.32
C LEU A 224 42.57 -7.45 12.48
N LEU A 225 42.12 -6.95 13.63
CA LEU A 225 42.23 -5.56 14.01
C LEU A 225 43.70 -5.18 14.23
N THR A 226 44.15 -4.12 13.55
CA THR A 226 45.48 -3.52 13.77
C THR A 226 45.35 -2.16 14.42
N LYS A 227 46.44 -1.63 14.97
CA LYS A 227 46.47 -0.28 15.54
C LYS A 227 46.13 0.77 14.48
N GLU A 228 46.60 0.57 13.26
CA GLU A 228 46.30 1.43 12.11
C GLU A 228 44.80 1.40 11.79
N LYS A 229 44.20 0.20 11.65
CA LYS A 229 42.75 0.05 11.39
C LYS A 229 41.89 0.67 12.49
N ALA A 230 42.24 0.45 13.77
CA ALA A 230 41.54 1.06 14.90
C ALA A 230 41.70 2.60 14.90
N GLY A 231 42.89 3.11 14.57
CA GLY A 231 43.16 4.54 14.45
C GLY A 231 42.43 5.22 13.28
N GLU A 232 42.28 4.54 12.15
CA GLU A 232 41.47 5.00 11.02
C GLU A 232 39.98 5.01 11.38
N PHE A 233 39.49 3.94 12.02
CA PHE A 233 38.11 3.85 12.52
C PHE A 233 37.77 5.00 13.47
N ALA A 234 38.64 5.30 14.44
CA ALA A 234 38.42 6.39 15.41
C ALA A 234 38.27 7.78 14.75
N LYS A 235 38.86 7.98 13.56
CA LYS A 235 38.76 9.23 12.79
C LYS A 235 37.44 9.38 12.04
N LEU A 236 36.76 8.28 11.71
CA LEU A 236 35.47 8.29 11.00
C LEU A 236 34.40 9.09 11.77
N SER A 237 33.37 9.56 11.06
CA SER A 237 32.21 10.15 11.73
C SER A 237 31.47 9.10 12.56
N PHE A 238 30.81 9.51 13.64
CA PHE A 238 30.01 8.59 14.46
C PHE A 238 28.99 7.81 13.62
N ALA A 239 28.34 8.46 12.64
CA ALA A 239 27.45 7.79 11.70
C ALA A 239 28.11 6.58 11.03
N LYS A 240 29.32 6.75 10.46
CA LYS A 240 30.06 5.67 9.80
C LYS A 240 30.50 4.59 10.78
N GLN A 241 31.00 5.00 11.95
CA GLN A 241 31.38 4.06 13.01
C GLN A 241 30.19 3.21 13.44
N TYR A 242 29.03 3.84 13.62
CA TYR A 242 27.81 3.17 14.06
C TYR A 242 27.26 2.23 12.98
N VAL A 243 27.35 2.60 11.70
CA VAL A 243 27.05 1.68 10.58
C VAL A 243 27.96 0.46 10.59
N GLU A 244 29.27 0.64 10.76
CA GLU A 244 30.20 -0.48 10.87
C GLU A 244 29.91 -1.36 12.09
N GLY A 245 29.55 -0.74 13.22
CA GLY A 245 29.07 -1.44 14.40
C GLY A 245 27.81 -2.27 14.13
N ILE A 246 26.83 -1.72 13.42
CA ILE A 246 25.59 -2.43 13.06
C ILE A 246 25.89 -3.61 12.12
N LYS A 247 26.78 -3.42 11.14
CA LYS A 247 27.25 -4.51 10.26
C LYS A 247 27.93 -5.62 11.05
N ALA A 248 28.69 -5.28 12.09
CA ALA A 248 29.32 -6.25 12.98
C ALA A 248 28.33 -6.90 13.97
N ALA A 249 27.28 -6.18 14.40
CA ALA A 249 26.36 -6.57 15.46
C ALA A 249 25.08 -7.30 14.99
N GLY A 250 24.65 -7.11 13.74
CA GLY A 250 23.60 -7.94 13.12
C GLY A 250 22.52 -7.19 12.36
N GLU A 251 22.83 -6.75 11.14
CA GLU A 251 21.79 -6.65 10.11
C GLU A 251 21.14 -8.03 9.89
N ILE A 252 19.90 -8.07 9.38
CA ILE A 252 19.32 -9.32 8.84
C ILE A 252 20.24 -9.77 7.70
N THR A 253 21.13 -10.72 8.00
CA THR A 253 22.15 -11.16 7.05
C THR A 253 21.51 -11.87 5.87
N PRO A 254 22.20 -11.98 4.72
CA PRO A 254 21.70 -12.73 3.58
C PRO A 254 21.20 -14.14 3.97
N GLU A 255 21.92 -14.84 4.85
CA GLU A 255 21.53 -16.16 5.36
C GLU A 255 20.23 -16.12 6.17
N MET A 256 20.00 -15.06 6.94
CA MET A 256 18.74 -14.86 7.66
C MET A 256 17.59 -14.48 6.73
N ARG A 257 17.89 -13.87 5.57
CA ARG A 257 16.88 -13.60 4.53
C ARG A 257 16.50 -14.87 3.77
N GLU A 258 17.40 -15.83 3.62
CA GLU A 258 17.11 -17.14 3.04
C GLU A 258 16.20 -18.00 3.92
N GLU A 259 16.27 -17.86 5.25
CA GLU A 259 15.34 -18.52 6.17
C GLU A 259 13.91 -18.01 5.99
N THR A 260 12.98 -18.95 5.79
CA THR A 260 11.56 -18.68 5.58
C THR A 260 10.68 -19.23 6.69
N ARG A 261 11.20 -20.12 7.56
CA ARG A 261 10.44 -20.68 8.67
C ARG A 261 10.28 -19.66 9.78
N GLY A 262 9.09 -19.63 10.34
CA GLY A 262 8.71 -18.62 11.31
C GLY A 262 7.28 -18.81 11.80
N ARG A 263 6.72 -17.77 12.40
CA ARG A 263 5.33 -17.75 12.86
C ARG A 263 4.67 -16.39 12.69
N TRP A 264 3.36 -16.43 12.50
CA TRP A 264 2.51 -15.24 12.59
C TRP A 264 2.25 -14.87 14.05
N VAL A 265 2.27 -13.58 14.35
CA VAL A 265 1.77 -13.00 15.59
C VAL A 265 0.70 -11.98 15.23
N LYS A 266 -0.44 -12.05 15.93
CA LYS A 266 -1.55 -11.11 15.80
C LYS A 266 -1.48 -10.10 16.94
N TYR A 267 -1.59 -8.82 16.60
CA TYR A 267 -1.79 -7.70 17.51
C TYR A 267 -3.20 -7.18 17.28
N GLY A 268 -4.03 -7.19 18.34
CA GLY A 268 -5.46 -6.95 18.20
C GLY A 268 -5.82 -5.48 18.05
N LYS A 269 -6.90 -5.19 17.33
CA LYS A 269 -7.47 -3.85 17.23
C LYS A 269 -7.71 -3.25 18.64
N GLY A 270 -7.25 -2.01 18.85
CA GLY A 270 -7.41 -1.26 20.10
C GLY A 270 -6.58 -1.77 21.28
N THR A 271 -5.58 -2.64 21.05
CA THR A 271 -4.67 -3.11 22.10
C THR A 271 -3.49 -2.16 22.32
N GLU A 272 -2.84 -2.29 23.49
CA GLU A 272 -1.64 -1.52 23.83
C GLU A 272 -0.50 -1.78 22.81
N PRO A 273 0.06 -0.72 22.20
CA PRO A 273 1.01 -0.85 21.09
C PRO A 273 2.39 -1.37 21.51
N THR A 274 2.71 -1.39 22.82
CA THR A 274 4.04 -1.73 23.36
C THR A 274 4.60 -3.05 22.83
N ALA A 275 3.78 -4.10 22.72
CA ALA A 275 4.26 -5.41 22.26
C ALA A 275 4.60 -5.41 20.75
N LEU A 276 3.79 -4.72 19.93
CA LEU A 276 4.05 -4.55 18.51
C LEU A 276 5.30 -3.67 18.33
N TRP A 277 5.31 -2.50 18.95
CA TRP A 277 6.42 -1.54 18.91
C TRP A 277 7.75 -2.20 19.29
N ALA A 278 7.82 -2.86 20.45
CA ALA A 278 9.04 -3.49 20.96
C ALA A 278 9.56 -4.60 20.02
N SER A 279 8.65 -5.34 19.37
CA SER A 279 9.04 -6.43 18.46
C SER A 279 9.74 -5.95 17.17
N LEU A 280 9.53 -4.69 16.79
CA LEU A 280 10.06 -4.10 15.55
C LEU A 280 11.38 -3.35 15.76
N GLN A 281 11.74 -3.02 17.01
CA GLN A 281 12.95 -2.26 17.32
C GLN A 281 14.20 -3.07 17.01
N ASN A 282 15.24 -2.40 16.47
CA ASN A 282 16.52 -3.03 16.14
C ASN A 282 16.43 -4.16 15.11
N LYS A 283 15.35 -4.20 14.32
CA LYS A 283 15.19 -5.14 13.20
C LYS A 283 15.46 -4.49 11.84
N GLY A 284 15.61 -3.15 11.86
CA GLY A 284 15.85 -2.32 10.69
C GLY A 284 14.70 -2.32 9.68
N THR A 285 13.46 -2.61 10.08
CA THR A 285 12.35 -2.54 9.13
C THR A 285 12.16 -1.10 8.64
N ALA A 286 11.81 -0.93 7.36
CA ALA A 286 11.46 0.38 6.80
C ALA A 286 10.04 0.83 7.18
N TRP A 287 9.35 0.05 8.02
CA TRP A 287 7.95 0.27 8.38
C TRP A 287 7.81 1.47 9.32
N CYS A 288 6.88 2.37 9.01
CA CYS A 288 6.53 3.48 9.90
C CYS A 288 5.97 2.99 11.25
N THR A 289 5.40 1.77 11.29
CA THR A 289 4.89 1.09 12.50
C THR A 289 5.95 0.88 13.59
N LYS A 290 7.24 1.12 13.30
CA LYS A 290 8.29 1.19 14.33
C LYS A 290 8.13 2.38 15.30
N GLY A 291 7.40 3.43 14.90
CA GLY A 291 6.97 4.53 15.77
C GLY A 291 5.85 4.09 16.70
N PHE A 292 5.89 4.52 17.96
CA PHE A 292 4.94 4.07 19.00
C PHE A 292 3.53 4.60 18.74
N ALA A 293 3.38 5.90 18.50
CA ALA A 293 2.11 6.54 18.21
C ALA A 293 1.54 6.08 16.85
N THR A 294 2.43 5.82 15.88
CA THR A 294 2.06 5.21 14.60
C THR A 294 1.50 3.79 14.77
N ALA A 295 2.14 2.95 15.59
CA ALA A 295 1.65 1.61 15.91
C ALA A 295 0.28 1.67 16.62
N GLU A 296 0.11 2.59 17.57
CA GLU A 296 -1.18 2.82 18.24
C GLU A 296 -2.29 3.17 17.24
N THR A 297 -2.01 4.12 16.34
CA THR A 297 -2.97 4.56 15.32
C THR A 297 -3.37 3.42 14.38
N GLN A 298 -2.42 2.60 13.94
CA GLN A 298 -2.71 1.46 13.07
C GLN A 298 -3.54 0.39 13.80
N LEU A 299 -3.27 0.14 15.09
CA LEU A 299 -4.08 -0.75 15.91
C LEU A 299 -5.48 -0.19 16.20
N LYS A 300 -5.68 1.13 16.23
CA LYS A 300 -7.03 1.73 16.26
C LYS A 300 -7.81 1.43 14.96
N GLY A 301 -7.11 1.43 13.82
CA GLY A 301 -7.70 1.16 12.49
C GLY A 301 -8.11 -0.30 12.26
N GLY A 302 -7.38 -1.27 12.83
CA GLY A 302 -7.68 -2.69 12.65
C GLY A 302 -6.65 -3.61 13.31
N ASP A 303 -6.83 -4.91 13.16
CA ASP A 303 -5.82 -5.90 13.57
C ASP A 303 -4.51 -5.71 12.78
N PHE A 304 -3.39 -6.09 13.39
CA PHE A 304 -2.08 -6.05 12.76
C PHE A 304 -1.40 -7.41 12.89
N TYR A 305 -0.93 -7.97 11.78
CA TYR A 305 -0.26 -9.27 11.75
C TYR A 305 1.19 -9.09 11.33
N VAL A 306 2.11 -9.75 12.03
CA VAL A 306 3.53 -9.78 11.65
C VAL A 306 4.02 -11.22 11.58
N TYR A 307 4.69 -11.56 10.48
CA TYR A 307 5.40 -12.83 10.35
C TYR A 307 6.84 -12.68 10.77
N TYR A 308 7.26 -13.47 11.76
CA TYR A 308 8.63 -13.48 12.26
C TYR A 308 9.35 -14.76 11.86
N THR A 309 10.43 -14.65 11.10
CA THR A 309 11.35 -15.76 10.82
C THR A 309 12.30 -16.02 11.98
N HIS A 310 12.88 -17.21 12.00
CA HIS A 310 13.86 -17.59 13.01
C HIS A 310 15.14 -16.75 12.95
N ASP A 311 15.66 -16.37 14.11
CA ASP A 311 17.00 -15.81 14.28
C ASP A 311 18.08 -16.92 14.28
N ARG A 312 19.36 -16.54 14.42
CA ARG A 312 20.48 -17.50 14.49
C ARG A 312 20.38 -18.50 15.66
N GLN A 313 19.55 -18.22 16.65
CA GLN A 313 19.28 -19.10 17.80
C GLN A 313 18.01 -19.94 17.59
N GLY A 314 17.39 -19.88 16.41
CA GLY A 314 16.18 -20.61 16.07
C GLY A 314 14.88 -20.00 16.62
N ARG A 315 14.91 -18.76 17.13
CA ARG A 315 13.72 -18.11 17.74
C ARG A 315 13.05 -17.18 16.74
N PRO A 316 11.71 -17.18 16.63
CA PRO A 316 11.00 -16.38 15.62
C PRO A 316 10.91 -14.91 16.06
N THR A 317 11.98 -14.16 15.82
CA THR A 317 12.13 -12.77 16.29
C THR A 317 12.49 -11.77 15.19
N ILE A 318 12.56 -12.22 13.93
CA ILE A 318 12.96 -11.40 12.78
C ILE A 318 11.72 -11.08 11.94
N PRO A 319 11.17 -9.85 12.00
CA PRO A 319 9.98 -9.49 11.23
C PRO A 319 10.30 -9.44 9.73
N ARG A 320 9.45 -10.09 8.91
CA ARG A 320 9.63 -10.18 7.45
C ARG A 320 8.42 -9.71 6.65
N ILE A 321 7.22 -9.92 7.18
CA ILE A 321 5.96 -9.52 6.56
C ILE A 321 5.10 -8.82 7.61
N ALA A 322 4.44 -7.73 7.23
CA ALA A 322 3.39 -7.11 8.02
C ALA A 322 2.10 -7.03 7.18
N ILE A 323 0.97 -7.36 7.79
CA ILE A 323 -0.38 -7.18 7.22
C ILE A 323 -1.16 -6.27 8.16
N ARG A 324 -1.53 -5.09 7.67
CA ARG A 324 -2.38 -4.11 8.37
C ARG A 324 -3.81 -4.29 7.91
N MET A 325 -4.72 -4.54 8.85
CA MET A 325 -6.15 -4.49 8.56
C MET A 325 -6.65 -3.05 8.65
N GLN A 326 -7.62 -2.72 7.80
CA GLN A 326 -8.43 -1.52 7.90
C GLN A 326 -9.85 -2.02 8.15
N GLU A 327 -10.36 -1.78 9.36
CA GLU A 327 -11.59 -2.42 9.85
C GLU A 327 -11.48 -3.95 9.76
N GLU A 328 -12.34 -4.60 8.97
CA GLU A 328 -12.40 -6.06 8.83
C GLU A 328 -11.63 -6.58 7.60
N ALA A 329 -11.11 -5.70 6.74
CA ALA A 329 -10.46 -6.09 5.48
C ALA A 329 -8.95 -5.78 5.48
N ILE A 330 -8.19 -6.47 4.62
CA ILE A 330 -6.77 -6.17 4.42
C ILE A 330 -6.66 -4.77 3.81
N GLY A 331 -6.02 -3.85 4.54
CA GLY A 331 -5.69 -2.52 4.05
C GLY A 331 -4.34 -2.49 3.34
N GLU A 332 -3.35 -3.23 3.85
CA GLU A 332 -1.98 -3.15 3.34
C GLU A 332 -1.14 -4.37 3.71
N VAL A 333 -0.26 -4.78 2.80
CA VAL A 333 0.76 -5.82 3.02
C VAL A 333 2.14 -5.27 2.70
N ARG A 334 3.04 -5.35 3.66
CA ARG A 334 4.40 -4.81 3.62
C ARG A 334 5.43 -5.90 3.85
N GLY A 335 6.58 -5.77 3.20
CA GLY A 335 7.77 -6.55 3.46
C GLY A 335 8.97 -5.69 3.78
N ILE A 336 10.15 -6.31 3.78
CA ILE A 336 11.40 -5.66 4.15
C ILE A 336 12.46 -5.71 3.02
N ALA A 337 12.04 -5.98 1.78
CA ALA A 337 12.96 -6.15 0.66
C ALA A 337 13.77 -4.87 0.37
N ASP A 338 13.12 -3.71 0.50
CA ASP A 338 13.68 -2.38 0.24
C ASP A 338 12.98 -1.31 1.10
N ASN A 339 13.42 -0.05 0.98
CA ASN A 339 12.80 1.08 1.68
C ASN A 339 11.36 1.40 1.21
N ASN A 340 10.93 0.87 0.06
CA ASN A 340 9.53 0.98 -0.40
C ASN A 340 8.64 -0.09 0.26
N GLN A 341 9.18 -0.85 1.21
CA GLN A 341 8.45 -1.86 1.99
C GLN A 341 7.91 -3.01 1.12
N ASN A 342 8.60 -3.32 0.01
CA ASN A 342 8.22 -4.43 -0.86
C ASN A 342 8.40 -5.79 -0.17
N LEU A 343 7.57 -6.76 -0.56
CA LEU A 343 7.73 -8.16 -0.17
C LEU A 343 8.97 -8.77 -0.84
N GLU A 344 9.71 -9.57 -0.07
CA GLU A 344 10.78 -10.40 -0.61
C GLU A 344 10.16 -11.55 -1.41
N GLY A 345 10.77 -11.91 -2.54
CA GLY A 345 10.22 -12.95 -3.43
C GLY A 345 10.03 -14.30 -2.75
N ASN A 346 10.95 -14.69 -1.84
CA ASN A 346 10.84 -15.94 -1.07
C ASN A 346 9.83 -15.89 0.08
N MET A 347 9.30 -14.70 0.41
CA MET A 347 8.27 -14.50 1.44
C MET A 347 6.86 -14.33 0.84
N ALA A 348 6.75 -14.11 -0.47
CA ALA A 348 5.48 -13.84 -1.15
C ALA A 348 4.44 -14.96 -0.94
N ALA A 349 4.84 -16.23 -1.08
CA ALA A 349 3.93 -17.36 -0.89
C ALA A 349 3.36 -17.44 0.54
N ILE A 350 4.18 -17.11 1.55
CA ILE A 350 3.76 -17.09 2.96
C ILE A 350 2.75 -15.96 3.22
N ALA A 351 3.00 -14.79 2.62
CA ALA A 351 2.04 -13.68 2.67
C ALA A 351 0.72 -14.06 1.99
N GLU A 352 0.78 -14.64 0.79
CA GLU A 352 -0.40 -15.07 0.03
C GLU A 352 -1.22 -16.14 0.75
N GLU A 353 -0.56 -17.12 1.35
CA GLU A 353 -1.23 -18.15 2.15
C GLU A 353 -1.98 -17.52 3.32
N LYS A 354 -1.35 -16.61 4.06
CA LYS A 354 -2.01 -15.93 5.17
C LYS A 354 -3.18 -15.05 4.72
N MET A 355 -3.03 -14.36 3.59
CA MET A 355 -4.09 -13.51 3.05
C MET A 355 -5.35 -14.30 2.72
N LYS A 356 -5.26 -15.55 2.26
CA LYS A 356 -6.45 -16.38 1.95
C LYS A 356 -7.38 -16.57 3.14
N ASP A 357 -6.84 -16.52 4.35
CA ASP A 357 -7.59 -16.68 5.60
C ASP A 357 -8.18 -15.35 6.12
N LEU A 358 -7.91 -14.23 5.44
CA LEU A 358 -8.32 -12.89 5.87
C LEU A 358 -9.40 -12.33 4.93
N PRO A 359 -10.39 -11.58 5.46
CA PRO A 359 -11.40 -10.96 4.62
C PRO A 359 -10.80 -9.93 3.65
N GLY A 360 -11.36 -9.85 2.44
CA GLY A 360 -10.94 -8.89 1.41
C GLY A 360 -9.73 -9.30 0.57
N ALA A 361 -9.22 -10.53 0.69
CA ALA A 361 -8.01 -10.99 0.00
C ALA A 361 -8.05 -10.88 -1.53
N GLU A 362 -9.14 -11.30 -2.18
CA GLU A 362 -9.24 -11.25 -3.64
C GLU A 362 -9.34 -9.81 -4.16
N ARG A 363 -10.10 -8.96 -3.47
CA ARG A 363 -10.15 -7.52 -3.75
C ARG A 363 -8.77 -6.88 -3.57
N TYR A 364 -8.07 -7.20 -2.47
CA TYR A 364 -6.73 -6.69 -2.20
C TYR A 364 -5.73 -7.08 -3.31
N LYS A 365 -5.74 -8.35 -3.74
CA LYS A 365 -4.85 -8.84 -4.82
C LYS A 365 -5.09 -8.08 -6.12
N LYS A 366 -6.35 -7.93 -6.51
CA LYS A 366 -6.71 -7.17 -7.72
C LYS A 366 -6.29 -5.71 -7.59
N ALA A 367 -6.67 -5.04 -6.51
CA ALA A 367 -6.31 -3.64 -6.29
C ALA A 367 -4.79 -3.41 -6.29
N SER A 368 -4.03 -4.31 -5.66
CA SER A 368 -2.56 -4.25 -5.67
C SER A 368 -1.97 -4.41 -7.08
N ALA A 369 -2.46 -5.36 -7.87
CA ALA A 369 -2.03 -5.58 -9.24
C ALA A 369 -2.39 -4.39 -10.15
N ASP A 370 -3.59 -3.87 -9.99
CA ASP A 370 -4.11 -2.72 -10.74
C ASP A 370 -3.28 -1.46 -10.43
N MET A 371 -3.04 -1.13 -9.15
CA MET A 371 -2.24 0.02 -8.74
C MET A 371 -0.78 -0.05 -9.21
N LYS A 372 -0.19 -1.25 -9.25
CA LYS A 372 1.16 -1.46 -9.80
C LYS A 372 1.22 -1.17 -11.30
N THR A 373 0.20 -1.61 -12.04
CA THR A 373 0.08 -1.38 -13.47
C THR A 373 -0.14 0.11 -13.76
N LEU A 374 -1.06 0.76 -13.03
CA LEU A 374 -1.34 2.19 -13.15
C LEU A 374 -0.10 3.05 -12.86
N THR A 375 0.65 2.73 -11.80
CA THR A 375 1.91 3.41 -11.46
C THR A 375 2.99 3.21 -12.54
N THR A 376 3.00 2.04 -13.20
CA THR A 376 3.91 1.76 -14.33
C THR A 376 3.55 2.63 -15.54
N ILE A 377 2.25 2.76 -15.86
CA ILE A 377 1.75 3.62 -16.93
C ILE A 377 2.08 5.09 -16.65
N GLU A 378 1.86 5.57 -15.43
CA GLU A 378 2.20 6.95 -15.02
C GLU A 378 3.70 7.24 -15.22
N LYS A 379 4.58 6.28 -14.89
CA LYS A 379 6.03 6.40 -15.12
C LYS A 379 6.40 6.40 -16.60
N LYS A 380 5.73 5.61 -17.44
CA LYS A 380 5.92 5.63 -18.91
C LYS A 380 5.51 7.00 -19.47
N THR A 381 4.32 7.47 -19.12
CA THR A 381 3.77 8.75 -19.59
C THR A 381 4.64 9.93 -19.18
N SER A 382 5.10 9.98 -17.92
CA SER A 382 5.98 11.07 -17.44
C SER A 382 7.37 11.09 -18.10
N ARG A 383 7.81 9.97 -18.68
CA ARG A 383 9.03 9.89 -19.50
C ARG A 383 8.79 10.11 -21.00
N GLY A 384 7.54 10.32 -21.42
CA GLY A 384 7.17 10.44 -22.83
C GLY A 384 7.25 9.12 -23.61
N GLU A 385 7.22 7.97 -22.93
CA GLU A 385 7.20 6.65 -23.57
C GLU A 385 5.80 6.33 -24.11
N ASN A 386 5.72 5.69 -25.28
CA ASN A 386 4.45 5.24 -25.85
C ASN A 386 3.85 4.07 -25.07
N LEU A 387 2.54 4.11 -24.85
CA LEU A 387 1.77 3.02 -24.25
C LEU A 387 1.45 1.95 -25.30
N ASN A 388 1.59 0.69 -24.93
CA ASN A 388 1.24 -0.44 -25.79
C ASN A 388 -0.25 -0.81 -25.66
N LYS A 389 -0.70 -1.84 -26.38
CA LYS A 389 -2.09 -2.33 -26.33
C LYS A 389 -2.54 -2.65 -24.90
N ASP A 390 -1.76 -3.42 -24.15
CA ASP A 390 -2.15 -3.85 -22.79
C ASP A 390 -2.24 -2.66 -21.84
N ASP A 391 -1.32 -1.70 -21.94
CA ASP A 391 -1.33 -0.45 -21.18
C ASP A 391 -2.62 0.35 -21.47
N LEU A 392 -3.00 0.47 -22.75
CA LEU A 392 -4.19 1.22 -23.18
C LEU A 392 -5.50 0.50 -22.81
N VAL A 393 -5.55 -0.82 -23.01
CA VAL A 393 -6.70 -1.66 -22.63
C VAL A 393 -6.95 -1.59 -21.13
N PHE A 394 -5.88 -1.58 -20.32
CA PHE A 394 -5.95 -1.38 -18.88
C PHE A 394 -6.39 0.04 -18.54
N LEU A 395 -5.72 1.07 -19.05
CA LEU A 395 -5.99 2.48 -18.72
C LEU A 395 -7.41 2.92 -19.10
N TYR A 396 -7.94 2.40 -20.20
CA TYR A 396 -9.31 2.65 -20.65
C TYR A 396 -10.34 1.70 -20.04
N GLU A 397 -9.95 0.83 -19.11
CA GLU A 397 -10.84 -0.07 -18.38
C GLU A 397 -11.68 -0.98 -19.31
N ILE A 398 -11.14 -1.35 -20.47
CA ILE A 398 -11.88 -2.02 -21.56
C ILE A 398 -12.34 -3.43 -21.17
N ASN A 399 -11.55 -4.10 -20.34
CA ASN A 399 -11.80 -5.47 -19.88
C ASN A 399 -12.41 -5.50 -18.48
N ALA A 400 -11.96 -4.64 -17.59
CA ALA A 400 -12.43 -4.54 -16.22
C ALA A 400 -12.13 -3.16 -15.64
N PRO A 401 -12.93 -2.67 -14.68
CA PRO A 401 -12.59 -1.47 -13.91
C PRO A 401 -11.27 -1.65 -13.14
N ILE A 402 -10.51 -0.58 -13.00
CA ILE A 402 -9.31 -0.50 -12.18
C ILE A 402 -9.75 -0.35 -10.71
N GLU A 403 -9.30 -1.25 -9.85
CA GLU A 403 -9.57 -1.17 -8.41
C GLU A 403 -8.39 -0.54 -7.66
N GLY A 404 -8.68 0.44 -6.81
CA GLY A 404 -7.74 0.98 -5.83
C GLY A 404 -8.13 0.59 -4.41
N PHE A 405 -7.34 1.05 -3.43
CA PHE A 405 -7.66 0.87 -2.00
C PHE A 405 -8.58 1.97 -1.46
N GLY A 406 -8.88 3.00 -2.26
CA GLY A 406 -9.82 4.07 -1.94
C GLY A 406 -11.29 3.68 -2.18
N TYR A 407 -12.20 4.51 -1.68
CA TYR A 407 -13.65 4.37 -1.94
C TYR A 407 -14.09 4.98 -3.27
N GLN A 408 -13.25 5.83 -3.88
CA GLN A 408 -13.51 6.50 -5.15
C GLN A 408 -12.59 5.96 -6.24
N CYS A 409 -12.95 6.19 -7.51
CA CYS A 409 -12.06 5.88 -8.63
C CYS A 409 -10.74 6.66 -8.48
N ASP A 410 -9.63 6.02 -8.81
CA ASP A 410 -8.31 6.65 -8.71
C ASP A 410 -8.24 7.86 -9.67
N PRO A 411 -7.98 9.08 -9.16
CA PRO A 411 -7.98 10.30 -9.98
C PRO A 411 -6.93 10.27 -11.09
N ARG A 412 -5.84 9.49 -10.94
CA ARG A 412 -4.81 9.35 -11.97
C ARG A 412 -5.35 8.77 -13.27
N ILE A 413 -6.41 7.96 -13.23
CA ILE A 413 -7.02 7.38 -14.44
C ILE A 413 -7.51 8.51 -15.34
N ALA A 414 -8.28 9.46 -14.79
CA ALA A 414 -8.80 10.60 -15.54
C ALA A 414 -7.69 11.54 -16.02
N GLU A 415 -6.69 11.82 -15.16
CA GLU A 415 -5.54 12.65 -15.51
C GLU A 415 -4.70 12.06 -16.66
N LEU A 416 -4.45 10.74 -16.63
CA LEU A 416 -3.68 10.04 -17.66
C LEU A 416 -4.47 9.96 -18.97
N ARG A 417 -5.76 9.61 -18.90
CA ARG A 417 -6.64 9.59 -20.08
C ARG A 417 -6.80 10.97 -20.71
N GLY A 418 -6.85 12.04 -19.93
CA GLY A 418 -6.93 13.42 -20.41
C GLY A 418 -5.71 13.90 -21.21
N GLN A 419 -4.59 13.18 -21.13
CA GLN A 419 -3.37 13.45 -21.91
C GLN A 419 -3.29 12.63 -23.20
N ARG A 420 -4.27 11.76 -23.47
CA ARG A 420 -4.30 10.86 -24.64
C ARG A 420 -5.18 11.41 -25.76
N ASN A 421 -4.92 10.93 -26.98
CA ASN A 421 -5.81 11.11 -28.13
C ASN A 421 -6.45 9.77 -28.48
N PRO A 422 -7.76 9.57 -28.19
CA PRO A 422 -8.46 8.32 -28.49
C PRO A 422 -8.34 7.87 -29.96
N GLU A 423 -8.30 8.80 -30.91
CA GLU A 423 -8.16 8.50 -32.36
C GLU A 423 -6.81 7.86 -32.72
N GLU A 424 -5.76 8.16 -31.96
CA GLU A 424 -4.45 7.53 -32.14
C GLU A 424 -4.35 6.20 -31.39
N ASP A 425 -5.18 6.00 -30.37
CA ASP A 425 -5.14 4.83 -29.49
C ASP A 425 -6.00 3.68 -30.00
N MET A 426 -7.12 3.97 -30.66
CA MET A 426 -8.01 2.94 -31.22
C MET A 426 -7.29 1.94 -32.15
N PRO A 427 -6.45 2.34 -33.12
CA PRO A 427 -5.71 1.39 -33.97
C PRO A 427 -4.84 0.41 -33.18
N ILE A 428 -4.26 0.88 -32.06
CA ILE A 428 -3.40 0.07 -31.17
C ILE A 428 -4.27 -0.90 -30.37
N VAL A 429 -5.38 -0.43 -29.81
CA VAL A 429 -6.30 -1.23 -29.00
C VAL A 429 -7.02 -2.30 -29.83
N PHE A 430 -7.47 -1.94 -31.03
CA PHE A 430 -8.19 -2.82 -31.96
C PHE A 430 -7.28 -3.64 -32.87
N GLU A 431 -5.96 -3.41 -32.82
CA GLU A 431 -4.97 -4.06 -33.68
C GLU A 431 -5.36 -4.01 -35.17
N CYS A 432 -5.68 -2.80 -35.63
CA CYS A 432 -6.12 -2.52 -36.99
C CYS A 432 -5.54 -1.22 -37.54
N GLY A 433 -5.57 -1.05 -38.86
CA GLY A 433 -5.26 0.24 -39.48
C GLY A 433 -6.37 1.27 -39.25
N LYS A 434 -6.03 2.57 -39.25
CA LYS A 434 -7.02 3.67 -39.09
C LYS A 434 -8.14 3.58 -40.12
N GLU A 435 -7.81 3.18 -41.34
CA GLU A 435 -8.75 2.98 -42.45
C GLU A 435 -9.71 1.79 -42.27
N GLN A 436 -9.46 0.92 -41.28
CA GLN A 436 -10.32 -0.19 -40.90
C GLN A 436 -11.29 0.17 -39.76
N ILE A 437 -11.25 1.42 -39.29
CA ILE A 437 -12.18 1.97 -38.29
C ILE A 437 -13.20 2.83 -39.04
N ALA A 438 -14.47 2.48 -38.92
CA ALA A 438 -15.58 3.24 -39.47
C ALA A 438 -16.25 4.08 -38.38
N HIS A 439 -16.54 5.34 -38.66
CA HIS A 439 -17.27 6.25 -37.77
C HIS A 439 -18.73 6.47 -38.21
N THR A 440 -19.04 6.11 -39.45
CA THR A 440 -20.39 6.17 -40.00
C THR A 440 -20.77 4.86 -40.66
N ILE A 441 -22.06 4.55 -40.72
CA ILE A 441 -22.56 3.32 -41.35
C ILE A 441 -22.12 3.20 -42.83
N GLY A 442 -21.92 4.33 -43.53
CA GLY A 442 -21.49 4.36 -44.93
C GLY A 442 -20.01 4.03 -45.14
N GLU A 443 -19.19 4.09 -44.08
CA GLU A 443 -17.76 3.72 -44.13
C GLU A 443 -17.55 2.22 -43.91
N ILE A 444 -18.57 1.49 -43.43
CA ILE A 444 -18.49 0.04 -43.20
C ILE A 444 -18.44 -0.66 -44.55
N LYS A 445 -17.36 -1.43 -44.75
CA LYS A 445 -17.08 -2.17 -45.98
C LYS A 445 -16.29 -3.44 -45.66
N GLN A 446 -16.01 -4.24 -46.69
CA GLN A 446 -15.14 -5.39 -46.56
C GLN A 446 -13.77 -4.97 -45.99
N GLY A 447 -13.36 -5.60 -44.88
CA GLY A 447 -12.10 -5.31 -44.20
C GLY A 447 -12.17 -4.25 -43.10
N THR A 448 -13.34 -3.62 -42.88
CA THR A 448 -13.60 -2.86 -41.65
C THR A 448 -13.52 -3.81 -40.45
N LYS A 449 -12.76 -3.45 -39.43
CA LYS A 449 -12.58 -4.23 -38.20
C LYS A 449 -13.32 -3.62 -37.00
N ALA A 450 -13.45 -2.30 -36.98
CA ALA A 450 -14.08 -1.57 -35.88
C ALA A 450 -15.11 -0.56 -36.39
N TYR A 451 -16.17 -0.38 -35.63
CA TYR A 451 -17.15 0.70 -35.79
C TYR A 451 -17.23 1.53 -34.50
N VAL A 452 -17.05 2.83 -34.62
CA VAL A 452 -17.06 3.79 -33.50
C VAL A 452 -17.95 4.97 -33.85
N GLY A 453 -19.25 4.84 -33.58
CA GLY A 453 -20.24 5.82 -34.00
C GLY A 453 -21.66 5.52 -33.52
N PRO A 454 -22.63 6.41 -33.80
CA PRO A 454 -23.99 6.30 -33.28
C PRO A 454 -24.72 5.05 -33.79
N LEU A 455 -25.61 4.50 -32.97
CA LEU A 455 -26.50 3.42 -33.41
C LEU A 455 -27.66 3.99 -34.24
N VAL A 456 -27.66 3.69 -35.54
CA VAL A 456 -28.69 4.12 -36.50
C VAL A 456 -29.35 2.90 -37.16
N PRO A 457 -30.58 3.02 -37.71
CA PRO A 457 -31.25 1.89 -38.38
C PRO A 457 -30.36 1.23 -39.44
N GLY A 458 -30.31 -0.10 -39.43
CA GLY A 458 -29.48 -0.92 -40.32
C GLY A 458 -28.04 -1.15 -39.83
N ILE A 459 -27.62 -0.55 -38.71
CA ILE A 459 -26.26 -0.72 -38.19
C ILE A 459 -25.94 -2.16 -37.83
N PHE A 460 -26.85 -2.86 -37.16
CA PHE A 460 -26.62 -4.25 -36.74
C PHE A 460 -26.64 -5.23 -37.92
N ASP A 461 -27.39 -4.93 -38.98
CA ASP A 461 -27.33 -5.67 -40.24
C ASP A 461 -25.93 -5.56 -40.85
N LYS A 462 -25.34 -4.35 -40.88
CA LYS A 462 -23.97 -4.12 -41.38
C LYS A 462 -22.90 -4.74 -40.49
N ILE A 463 -23.05 -4.65 -39.17
CA ILE A 463 -22.15 -5.30 -38.20
C ILE A 463 -22.12 -6.81 -38.45
N GLN A 464 -23.29 -7.42 -38.70
CA GLN A 464 -23.39 -8.84 -38.99
C GLN A 464 -22.88 -9.19 -40.39
N GLU A 465 -23.18 -8.39 -41.42
CA GLU A 465 -22.78 -8.61 -42.82
C GLU A 465 -21.26 -8.66 -42.97
N TYR A 466 -20.53 -7.77 -42.29
CA TYR A 466 -19.07 -7.64 -42.39
C TYR A 466 -18.31 -8.23 -41.18
N ASP A 467 -19.02 -8.90 -40.26
CA ASP A 467 -18.49 -9.44 -39.01
C ASP A 467 -17.59 -8.47 -38.24
N ILE A 468 -18.12 -7.28 -37.95
CA ILE A 468 -17.37 -6.25 -37.22
C ILE A 468 -17.08 -6.74 -35.80
N GLU A 469 -15.81 -6.67 -35.41
CA GLU A 469 -15.30 -7.19 -34.14
C GLU A 469 -15.50 -6.19 -32.99
N HIS A 470 -15.09 -4.94 -33.22
CA HIS A 470 -15.15 -3.89 -32.21
C HIS A 470 -16.28 -2.92 -32.54
N VAL A 471 -17.26 -2.80 -31.66
CA VAL A 471 -18.42 -1.91 -31.84
C VAL A 471 -18.56 -1.01 -30.62
N TYR A 472 -18.49 0.30 -30.85
CA TYR A 472 -18.56 1.33 -29.83
C TYR A 472 -19.48 2.46 -30.29
N THR A 473 -20.23 3.06 -29.37
CA THR A 473 -20.91 4.34 -29.64
C THR A 473 -19.98 5.54 -29.49
N SER A 474 -18.97 5.45 -28.62
CA SER A 474 -17.94 6.47 -28.42
C SER A 474 -16.73 5.92 -27.66
N PHE A 475 -15.63 5.60 -28.33
CA PHE A 475 -14.45 5.02 -27.65
C PHE A 475 -13.80 5.97 -26.62
N PRO A 476 -13.37 5.46 -25.44
CA PRO A 476 -13.45 4.07 -24.98
C PRO A 476 -14.80 3.67 -24.32
N GLU A 477 -15.67 4.63 -24.03
CA GLU A 477 -17.03 4.40 -23.52
C GLU A 477 -17.95 3.68 -24.55
N GLY A 478 -19.14 3.27 -24.13
CA GLY A 478 -20.17 2.83 -25.08
C GLY A 478 -19.86 1.56 -25.87
N LYS A 479 -18.99 0.69 -25.32
CA LYS A 479 -18.67 -0.62 -25.90
C LYS A 479 -19.93 -1.48 -26.00
N ILE A 480 -20.29 -1.90 -27.21
CA ILE A 480 -21.38 -2.82 -27.47
C ILE A 480 -20.85 -4.25 -27.38
N ARG A 481 -21.28 -5.02 -26.37
CA ARG A 481 -20.76 -6.37 -26.16
C ARG A 481 -21.57 -7.38 -26.98
N LYS A 482 -20.87 -8.14 -27.83
CA LYS A 482 -21.42 -9.23 -28.64
C LYS A 482 -21.07 -10.56 -27.99
N GLU A 483 -22.06 -11.37 -27.63
CA GLU A 483 -21.83 -12.67 -26.96
C GLU A 483 -22.74 -13.76 -27.54
N THR A 484 -22.18 -14.93 -27.88
CA THR A 484 -22.97 -16.07 -28.36
C THR A 484 -23.46 -16.92 -27.20
N ILE A 485 -24.74 -17.29 -27.17
CA ILE A 485 -25.30 -18.21 -26.18
C ILE A 485 -26.10 -19.34 -26.84
N GLU A 486 -25.96 -20.55 -26.31
CA GLU A 486 -26.81 -21.67 -26.69
C GLU A 486 -28.13 -21.62 -25.92
N ILE A 487 -29.24 -21.52 -26.65
CA ILE A 487 -30.62 -21.57 -26.12
C ILE A 487 -31.36 -22.76 -26.73
N GLY A 488 -32.46 -23.19 -26.11
CA GLY A 488 -33.27 -24.32 -26.57
C GLY A 488 -32.76 -25.70 -26.16
N GLY A 489 -33.63 -26.72 -26.24
CA GLY A 489 -33.29 -28.11 -25.90
C GLY A 489 -33.29 -28.45 -24.40
N LYS A 490 -33.46 -27.47 -23.49
CA LYS A 490 -33.66 -27.71 -22.05
C LYS A 490 -35.04 -27.27 -21.60
N ASN A 491 -35.69 -28.09 -20.79
CA ASN A 491 -36.95 -27.72 -20.14
C ASN A 491 -36.70 -26.92 -18.84
N VAL A 492 -37.75 -26.23 -18.37
CA VAL A 492 -37.71 -25.41 -17.14
C VAL A 492 -37.16 -26.16 -15.94
N LYS A 493 -37.60 -27.41 -15.72
CA LYS A 493 -37.16 -28.22 -14.58
C LYS A 493 -35.65 -28.47 -14.60
N THR A 494 -35.09 -28.66 -15.79
CA THR A 494 -33.65 -28.85 -15.98
C THR A 494 -32.88 -27.58 -15.67
N LEU A 495 -33.35 -26.42 -16.15
CA LEU A 495 -32.73 -25.12 -15.87
C LEU A 495 -32.72 -24.80 -14.36
N ILE A 496 -33.84 -25.02 -13.67
CA ILE A 496 -33.94 -24.83 -12.21
C ILE A 496 -32.94 -25.73 -11.49
N LYS A 497 -32.89 -27.03 -11.85
CA LYS A 497 -32.00 -27.99 -11.23
C LYS A 497 -30.53 -27.61 -11.41
N GLU A 498 -30.11 -27.22 -12.62
CA GLU A 498 -28.73 -26.80 -12.89
C GLU A 498 -28.35 -25.54 -12.10
N MET A 499 -29.28 -24.58 -11.93
CA MET A 499 -29.04 -23.39 -11.13
C MET A 499 -28.85 -23.74 -9.64
N GLN A 500 -29.68 -24.64 -9.12
CA GLN A 500 -29.55 -25.14 -7.74
C GLN A 500 -28.23 -25.89 -7.50
N GLU A 501 -27.82 -26.76 -8.43
CA GLU A 501 -26.53 -27.48 -8.36
C GLU A 501 -25.33 -26.53 -8.34
N LYS A 502 -25.43 -25.39 -9.04
CA LYS A 502 -24.43 -24.33 -9.07
C LYS A 502 -24.56 -23.31 -7.93
N LYS A 503 -25.49 -23.52 -6.98
CA LYS A 503 -25.76 -22.61 -5.85
C LYS A 503 -26.08 -21.18 -6.30
N ILE A 504 -26.74 -21.04 -7.45
CA ILE A 504 -27.28 -19.77 -7.92
C ILE A 504 -28.56 -19.51 -7.13
N ASN A 505 -28.67 -18.31 -6.55
CA ASN A 505 -29.91 -17.87 -5.94
C ASN A 505 -30.90 -17.41 -7.00
N VAL A 506 -32.12 -17.88 -6.88
CA VAL A 506 -33.25 -17.51 -7.72
C VAL A 506 -34.26 -16.86 -6.79
N SER A 507 -34.61 -15.61 -7.03
CA SER A 507 -35.60 -14.92 -6.21
C SER A 507 -36.98 -15.55 -6.35
N ASP A 508 -37.89 -15.24 -5.43
CA ASP A 508 -39.27 -15.72 -5.50
C ASP A 508 -39.96 -15.24 -6.79
N TYR A 509 -39.72 -13.99 -7.20
CA TYR A 509 -40.25 -13.42 -8.45
C TYR A 509 -39.72 -14.15 -9.68
N ALA A 510 -38.39 -14.34 -9.79
CA ALA A 510 -37.80 -15.12 -10.87
C ALA A 510 -38.33 -16.56 -10.91
N MET A 511 -38.54 -17.18 -9.74
CA MET A 511 -39.07 -18.53 -9.64
C MET A 511 -40.53 -18.61 -10.12
N ASP A 512 -41.34 -17.57 -9.87
CA ASP A 512 -42.71 -17.48 -10.38
C ASP A 512 -42.73 -17.31 -11.90
N MET A 513 -41.88 -16.42 -12.43
CA MET A 513 -41.71 -16.26 -13.87
C MET A 513 -41.33 -17.58 -14.53
N LEU A 514 -40.40 -18.35 -13.96
CA LEU A 514 -40.00 -19.66 -14.49
C LEU A 514 -41.13 -20.68 -14.50
N LYS A 515 -42.03 -20.64 -13.51
CA LYS A 515 -43.19 -21.55 -13.40
C LYS A 515 -44.39 -21.07 -14.22
N SER A 516 -44.37 -19.85 -14.73
CA SER A 516 -45.46 -19.28 -15.52
C SER A 516 -45.70 -20.06 -16.80
N LYS A 517 -46.97 -20.13 -17.21
CA LYS A 517 -47.36 -20.68 -18.51
C LYS A 517 -46.77 -19.90 -19.68
N ASP A 518 -46.42 -18.63 -19.45
CA ASP A 518 -45.89 -17.72 -20.47
C ASP A 518 -44.37 -17.85 -20.63
N PHE A 519 -43.68 -18.55 -19.71
CA PHE A 519 -42.29 -18.95 -19.88
C PHE A 519 -42.19 -20.09 -20.90
N LYS A 520 -41.71 -19.75 -22.11
CA LYS A 520 -41.49 -20.71 -23.20
C LYS A 520 -39.99 -20.93 -23.42
N VAL A 521 -39.64 -22.20 -23.63
CA VAL A 521 -38.32 -22.63 -24.07
C VAL A 521 -38.39 -23.07 -25.53
N LEU A 522 -37.32 -22.85 -26.28
CA LEU A 522 -37.16 -23.37 -27.62
C LEU A 522 -36.95 -24.89 -27.57
N LYS A 523 -37.55 -25.61 -28.53
CA LYS A 523 -37.42 -27.07 -28.61
C LYS A 523 -36.06 -27.49 -29.14
N GLU A 524 -35.63 -26.85 -30.21
CA GLU A 524 -34.35 -27.09 -30.86
C GLU A 524 -33.31 -26.13 -30.28
N THR A 525 -32.09 -26.62 -30.17
CA THR A 525 -30.94 -25.81 -29.76
C THR A 525 -30.55 -24.86 -30.88
N GLU A 526 -30.27 -23.61 -30.54
CA GLU A 526 -29.63 -22.67 -31.45
C GLU A 526 -28.62 -21.77 -30.73
N ASP A 527 -27.61 -21.34 -31.47
CA ASP A 527 -26.70 -20.28 -31.04
C ASP A 527 -27.33 -18.91 -31.36
N ALA A 528 -27.75 -18.22 -30.30
CA ALA A 528 -28.22 -16.85 -30.38
C ALA A 528 -27.07 -15.87 -30.11
N ILE A 529 -26.93 -14.87 -30.97
CA ILE A 529 -25.99 -13.76 -30.74
C ILE A 529 -26.72 -12.71 -29.91
N LEU A 530 -26.17 -12.39 -28.75
CA LEU A 530 -26.67 -11.39 -27.83
C LEU A 530 -25.88 -10.10 -27.97
N ILE A 531 -26.59 -8.99 -27.90
CA ILE A 531 -26.05 -7.63 -27.88
C ILE A 531 -26.38 -7.03 -26.53
N ARG A 532 -25.34 -6.69 -25.76
CA ARG A 532 -25.43 -5.95 -24.51
C ARG A 532 -25.04 -4.50 -24.73
N LEU A 533 -25.90 -3.59 -24.32
CA LEU A 533 -25.73 -2.14 -24.49
C LEU A 533 -26.40 -1.38 -23.35
N LYS A 534 -25.98 -0.13 -23.12
CA LYS A 534 -26.66 0.78 -22.20
C LYS A 534 -27.88 1.40 -22.86
N VAL A 535 -28.90 1.73 -22.07
CA VAL A 535 -30.07 2.50 -22.55
C VAL A 535 -29.63 3.84 -23.17
N GLY A 536 -28.59 4.48 -22.62
CA GLY A 536 -28.01 5.71 -23.18
C GLY A 536 -27.41 5.55 -24.58
N ASP A 537 -26.94 4.35 -24.95
CA ASP A 537 -26.36 4.06 -26.27
C ASP A 537 -27.40 4.05 -27.40
N LEU A 538 -28.69 3.97 -27.06
CA LEU A 538 -29.80 3.93 -28.01
C LEU A 538 -30.08 5.28 -28.71
N GLY A 539 -29.41 6.35 -28.27
CA GLY A 539 -29.48 7.68 -28.90
C GLY A 539 -30.68 8.51 -28.47
N PHE A 540 -31.27 8.24 -27.30
CA PHE A 540 -32.32 9.10 -26.73
C PHE A 540 -31.75 10.45 -26.27
N PRO A 541 -32.58 11.52 -26.19
CA PRO A 541 -32.13 12.82 -25.69
C PRO A 541 -31.53 12.74 -24.29
N LYS A 542 -30.48 13.53 -24.03
CA LYS A 542 -29.81 13.59 -22.72
C LYS A 542 -30.81 13.93 -21.61
N GLY A 543 -30.78 13.14 -20.52
CA GLY A 543 -31.69 13.31 -19.38
C GLY A 543 -33.07 12.67 -19.55
N LYS A 544 -33.35 12.02 -20.68
CA LYS A 544 -34.56 11.21 -20.85
C LYS A 544 -34.41 9.85 -20.16
N HIS A 545 -35.46 9.42 -19.47
CA HIS A 545 -35.65 8.05 -19.00
C HIS A 545 -36.64 7.34 -19.93
N PRO A 546 -36.18 6.71 -21.02
CA PRO A 546 -37.08 6.10 -22.00
C PRO A 546 -37.86 4.95 -21.37
N THR A 547 -39.11 4.80 -21.80
CA THR A 547 -39.96 3.72 -21.27
C THR A 547 -39.57 2.36 -21.85
N THR A 548 -39.98 1.25 -21.21
CA THR A 548 -39.78 -0.11 -21.75
C THR A 548 -40.25 -0.22 -23.21
N ASP A 549 -41.43 0.31 -23.55
CA ASP A 549 -41.95 0.31 -24.92
C ASP A 549 -41.08 1.14 -25.89
N GLU A 550 -40.57 2.29 -25.45
CA GLU A 550 -39.68 3.11 -26.27
C GLU A 550 -38.34 2.41 -26.53
N VAL A 551 -37.78 1.77 -25.51
CA VAL A 551 -36.55 0.96 -25.62
C VAL A 551 -36.78 -0.19 -26.61
N TYR A 552 -37.87 -0.94 -26.46
CA TYR A 552 -38.19 -2.10 -27.31
C TYR A 552 -38.45 -1.70 -28.76
N LYS A 553 -39.16 -0.59 -28.98
CA LYS A 553 -39.33 -0.04 -30.32
C LYS A 553 -37.99 0.35 -30.93
N ARG A 554 -37.12 1.01 -30.16
CA ARG A 554 -35.85 1.50 -30.65
C ARG A 554 -34.90 0.37 -31.04
N ILE A 555 -34.81 -0.69 -30.25
CA ILE A 555 -33.95 -1.84 -30.60
C ILE A 555 -34.46 -2.58 -31.85
N GLU A 556 -35.78 -2.62 -32.07
CA GLU A 556 -36.35 -3.23 -33.28
C GLU A 556 -35.99 -2.43 -34.54
N GLU A 557 -36.02 -1.09 -34.47
CA GLU A 557 -35.59 -0.18 -35.54
C GLU A 557 -34.10 -0.34 -35.88
N LEU A 558 -33.27 -0.69 -34.89
CA LEU A 558 -31.83 -0.87 -35.06
C LEU A 558 -31.46 -2.24 -35.67
N GLY A 559 -32.39 -3.19 -35.73
CA GLY A 559 -32.15 -4.55 -36.24
C GLY A 559 -31.93 -5.60 -35.14
N LEU A 560 -32.31 -5.30 -33.89
CA LEU A 560 -32.35 -6.27 -32.80
C LEU A 560 -33.77 -6.82 -32.61
N GLU A 561 -33.91 -7.81 -31.75
CA GLU A 561 -35.18 -8.40 -31.34
C GLU A 561 -35.17 -8.81 -29.86
N LEU A 562 -36.36 -8.99 -29.29
CA LEU A 562 -36.50 -9.47 -27.93
C LEU A 562 -35.97 -10.90 -27.78
N CYS A 563 -35.25 -11.12 -26.68
CA CYS A 563 -34.76 -12.43 -26.28
C CYS A 563 -35.93 -13.36 -25.92
N PRO A 564 -35.85 -14.67 -26.26
CA PRO A 564 -36.67 -15.68 -25.61
C PRO A 564 -36.44 -15.66 -24.10
N ALA A 565 -37.50 -15.88 -23.31
CA ALA A 565 -37.42 -15.80 -21.85
C ALA A 565 -36.35 -16.71 -21.22
N GLU A 566 -36.07 -17.87 -21.83
CA GLU A 566 -35.03 -18.79 -21.35
C GLU A 566 -33.61 -18.21 -21.39
N THR A 567 -33.40 -17.12 -22.12
CA THR A 567 -32.11 -16.43 -22.21
C THR A 567 -31.61 -15.99 -20.84
N GLY A 568 -32.49 -15.55 -19.93
CA GLY A 568 -32.10 -15.14 -18.57
C GLY A 568 -31.43 -16.26 -17.77
N PRO A 569 -32.12 -17.39 -17.52
CA PRO A 569 -31.54 -18.56 -16.87
C PRO A 569 -30.28 -19.09 -17.58
N ARG A 570 -30.25 -19.08 -18.91
CA ARG A 570 -29.10 -19.53 -19.71
C ARG A 570 -27.89 -18.63 -19.49
N CYS A 571 -28.07 -17.31 -19.57
CA CYS A 571 -27.04 -16.33 -19.27
C CYS A 571 -26.50 -16.55 -17.85
N ARG A 572 -27.37 -16.80 -16.88
CA ARG A 572 -26.95 -17.00 -15.50
C ARG A 572 -26.10 -18.26 -15.31
N LEU A 573 -26.50 -19.36 -15.94
CA LEU A 573 -25.77 -20.64 -15.92
C LEU A 573 -24.42 -20.58 -16.63
N LYS A 574 -24.32 -19.77 -17.70
CA LYS A 574 -23.08 -19.56 -18.45
C LYS A 574 -22.11 -18.64 -17.71
N TYR A 575 -22.59 -17.54 -17.15
CA TYR A 575 -21.75 -16.50 -16.57
C TYR A 575 -21.61 -16.67 -15.05
N LEU A 576 -20.68 -17.52 -14.61
CA LEU A 576 -20.47 -17.79 -13.18
C LEU A 576 -19.41 -16.89 -12.52
N ASN A 577 -18.41 -16.43 -13.29
CA ASN A 577 -17.20 -15.77 -12.76
C ASN A 577 -16.96 -14.34 -13.34
N LYS A 578 -17.97 -13.65 -13.87
CA LYS A 578 -17.84 -12.28 -14.43
C LYS A 578 -17.59 -11.24 -13.33
N SER A 579 -16.80 -10.18 -13.60
CA SER A 579 -16.38 -9.13 -12.65
C SER A 579 -17.49 -8.56 -11.75
N MET A 580 -17.10 -8.11 -10.56
CA MET A 580 -17.97 -7.45 -9.57
C MET A 580 -18.68 -6.24 -10.21
N GLY A 581 -19.99 -6.09 -10.03
CA GLY A 581 -20.78 -4.97 -10.58
C GLY A 581 -21.43 -5.19 -11.95
N ASP A 582 -21.31 -6.38 -12.56
CA ASP A 582 -22.05 -6.72 -13.77
C ASP A 582 -23.52 -7.07 -13.44
N TRP A 583 -24.41 -6.08 -13.56
CA TRP A 583 -25.85 -6.33 -13.67
C TRP A 583 -26.39 -5.96 -15.03
N PHE A 584 -27.41 -6.69 -15.48
CA PHE A 584 -28.12 -6.37 -16.72
C PHE A 584 -29.50 -7.04 -16.76
N TRP A 585 -30.39 -6.41 -17.50
CA TRP A 585 -31.73 -6.91 -17.78
C TRP A 585 -31.78 -7.68 -19.09
N ILE A 586 -32.62 -8.70 -19.15
CA ILE A 586 -32.93 -9.38 -20.41
C ILE A 586 -34.05 -8.61 -21.09
N GLY A 587 -33.78 -8.12 -22.29
CA GLY A 587 -34.78 -7.51 -23.16
C GLY A 587 -35.69 -8.61 -23.72
N MET A 588 -36.69 -9.00 -22.96
CA MET A 588 -37.64 -10.06 -23.28
C MET A 588 -39.08 -9.57 -23.16
N LYS A 589 -40.01 -10.30 -23.76
CA LYS A 589 -41.43 -10.08 -23.46
C LYS A 589 -41.66 -10.33 -21.98
N GLN A 590 -42.32 -9.38 -21.31
CA GLN A 590 -42.60 -9.46 -19.89
C GLN A 590 -43.43 -10.70 -19.54
N ILE A 591 -43.16 -11.27 -18.37
CA ILE A 591 -43.93 -12.37 -17.79
C ILE A 591 -44.53 -11.85 -16.49
N THR A 592 -45.83 -12.04 -16.33
CA THR A 592 -46.54 -11.64 -15.12
C THR A 592 -46.15 -12.53 -13.95
N ASP A 593 -45.76 -11.91 -12.83
CA ASP A 593 -45.48 -12.58 -11.56
C ASP A 593 -46.76 -13.00 -10.81
N ARG A 594 -46.62 -13.44 -9.55
CA ARG A 594 -47.77 -13.84 -8.72
C ARG A 594 -48.70 -12.68 -8.36
N ASP A 595 -48.18 -11.46 -8.34
CA ASP A 595 -48.89 -10.25 -7.89
C ASP A 595 -49.50 -9.46 -9.07
N GLY A 596 -49.26 -9.91 -10.30
CA GLY A 596 -49.79 -9.28 -11.51
C GLY A 596 -48.82 -8.31 -12.18
N TYR A 597 -47.59 -8.19 -11.68
CA TYR A 597 -46.60 -7.26 -12.19
C TYR A 597 -45.86 -7.84 -13.41
N PRO A 598 -45.70 -7.06 -14.50
CA PRO A 598 -44.98 -7.49 -15.69
C PRO A 598 -43.46 -7.40 -15.47
N ASP A 599 -42.80 -8.55 -15.35
CA ASP A 599 -41.37 -8.61 -15.04
C ASP A 599 -40.51 -9.10 -16.20
N VAL A 600 -39.24 -8.72 -16.17
CA VAL A 600 -38.16 -9.29 -17.00
C VAL A 600 -37.07 -9.89 -16.10
N PHE A 601 -36.29 -10.83 -16.63
CA PHE A 601 -35.18 -11.38 -15.85
C PHE A 601 -34.06 -10.35 -15.69
N PHE A 602 -33.54 -10.28 -14.47
CA PHE A 602 -32.40 -9.46 -14.07
C PHE A 602 -31.30 -10.35 -13.52
N LEU A 603 -30.06 -10.12 -13.95
CA LEU A 603 -28.90 -10.87 -13.49
C LEU A 603 -28.04 -9.97 -12.62
N GLU A 604 -27.73 -10.42 -11.40
CA GLU A 604 -26.89 -9.68 -10.45
C GLU A 604 -25.78 -10.57 -9.88
N ARG A 605 -24.63 -9.97 -9.57
CA ARG A 605 -23.54 -10.59 -8.81
C ARG A 605 -23.20 -9.72 -7.60
N GLY A 606 -23.45 -10.25 -6.40
CA GLY A 606 -22.92 -9.71 -5.14
C GLY A 606 -21.51 -10.24 -4.84
N GLU A 607 -20.89 -9.77 -3.74
CA GLU A 607 -19.49 -10.07 -3.38
C GLU A 607 -19.16 -11.58 -3.30
N SER A 608 -20.13 -12.44 -3.01
CA SER A 608 -19.95 -13.90 -2.95
C SER A 608 -21.15 -14.70 -3.44
N VAL A 609 -22.08 -14.05 -4.16
CA VAL A 609 -23.41 -14.62 -4.43
C VAL A 609 -23.87 -14.29 -5.85
N LEU A 610 -24.42 -15.29 -6.57
CA LEU A 610 -24.97 -15.15 -7.91
C LEU A 610 -26.50 -15.16 -7.86
N TRP A 611 -27.14 -14.16 -8.47
CA TRP A 611 -28.61 -14.03 -8.49
C TRP A 611 -29.17 -14.07 -9.91
N LEU A 612 -30.34 -14.70 -10.02
CA LEU A 612 -31.33 -14.49 -11.07
C LEU A 612 -32.59 -13.93 -10.39
N ASP A 613 -32.99 -12.73 -10.78
CA ASP A 613 -34.14 -12.02 -10.22
C ASP A 613 -35.20 -11.73 -11.28
N GLY A 614 -36.42 -11.39 -10.83
CA GLY A 614 -37.48 -10.77 -11.62
C GLY A 614 -37.52 -9.29 -11.29
N TYR A 615 -37.52 -8.45 -12.32
CA TYR A 615 -37.55 -7.00 -12.14
C TYR A 615 -38.73 -6.39 -12.89
N TRP A 616 -39.45 -5.53 -12.18
CA TRP A 616 -40.64 -4.87 -12.70
C TRP A 616 -40.31 -3.97 -13.89
N ALA A 617 -40.94 -4.27 -15.03
CA ALA A 617 -40.64 -3.66 -16.32
C ALA A 617 -41.92 -3.39 -17.12
N GLU A 618 -42.87 -2.71 -16.48
CA GLU A 618 -44.11 -2.32 -17.16
C GLU A 618 -43.85 -1.43 -18.39
N PRO A 619 -44.78 -1.37 -19.36
CA PRO A 619 -44.62 -0.61 -20.60
C PRO A 619 -44.20 0.86 -20.40
N SER A 620 -44.70 1.50 -19.33
CA SER A 620 -44.42 2.89 -18.94
C SER A 620 -43.20 3.08 -18.03
N PHE A 621 -42.56 2.00 -17.57
CA PHE A 621 -41.42 2.09 -16.66
C PHE A 621 -40.24 2.78 -17.34
N GLY A 622 -39.73 3.85 -16.74
CA GLY A 622 -38.62 4.64 -17.28
C GLY A 622 -37.27 4.10 -16.81
N TRP A 623 -36.38 3.85 -17.76
CA TRP A 623 -35.04 3.30 -17.50
C TRP A 623 -33.98 4.40 -17.35
N ASN A 624 -33.01 4.20 -16.47
CA ASN A 624 -31.83 5.06 -16.35
C ASN A 624 -30.92 4.86 -17.60
N PRO A 625 -30.35 5.92 -18.19
CA PRO A 625 -29.37 5.78 -19.25
C PRO A 625 -28.20 4.84 -18.97
N ASP A 626 -27.82 4.63 -17.70
CA ASP A 626 -26.77 3.69 -17.30
C ASP A 626 -27.23 2.23 -17.18
N ASP A 627 -28.54 1.97 -17.27
CA ASP A 627 -29.08 0.61 -17.22
C ASP A 627 -28.67 -0.17 -18.48
N GLU A 628 -28.26 -1.42 -18.31
CA GLU A 628 -27.78 -2.27 -19.40
C GLU A 628 -28.76 -3.38 -19.74
N PHE A 629 -29.11 -3.48 -21.02
CA PHE A 629 -29.98 -4.53 -21.53
C PHE A 629 -29.23 -5.49 -22.43
N VAL A 630 -29.73 -6.72 -22.46
CA VAL A 630 -29.32 -7.77 -23.39
C VAL A 630 -30.47 -8.09 -24.35
N PHE A 631 -30.24 -7.84 -25.63
CA PHE A 631 -31.16 -8.16 -26.72
C PHE A 631 -30.56 -9.22 -27.64
N ARG A 632 -31.41 -9.84 -28.47
CA ARG A 632 -30.96 -10.79 -29.48
C ARG A 632 -30.71 -10.05 -30.79
N LEU A 633 -29.60 -10.39 -31.45
CA LEU A 633 -29.33 -9.93 -32.81
C LEU A 633 -30.24 -10.67 -33.79
N ARG A 634 -31.00 -9.93 -34.61
CA ARG A 634 -31.91 -10.51 -35.59
C ARG A 634 -31.10 -11.25 -36.66
N LYS A 635 -31.45 -12.50 -36.94
CA LYS A 635 -30.82 -13.26 -38.04
C LYS A 635 -31.12 -12.57 -39.37
N LEU A 636 -30.09 -12.23 -40.14
CA LEU A 636 -30.25 -11.83 -41.54
C LEU A 636 -31.04 -12.92 -42.28
N LYS A 637 -32.20 -12.55 -42.84
CA LYS A 637 -32.93 -13.46 -43.73
C LYS A 637 -32.04 -13.66 -44.95
N ASN A 638 -31.66 -14.90 -45.25
CA ASN A 638 -31.01 -15.22 -46.52
C ASN A 638 -31.87 -14.64 -47.64
N LEU A 639 -31.42 -13.52 -48.23
CA LEU A 639 -31.87 -13.07 -49.53
C LEU A 639 -31.46 -14.20 -50.46
N LYS A 640 -32.42 -15.07 -50.79
CA LYS A 640 -32.25 -16.08 -51.81
C LYS A 640 -31.71 -15.36 -53.05
N THR A 641 -30.47 -15.63 -53.40
CA THR A 641 -29.92 -15.44 -54.75
C THR A 641 -30.79 -16.15 -55.77
#